data_AF-A0A553SNE3-F1
#
_entry.id   AF-A0A553SNE3-F1
#
_cell.length_a   1.000
_cell.length_b   1.000
_cell.length_c   1.000
_cell.angle_alpha   90.00
_cell.angle_beta   90.00
_cell.angle_gamma   90.00
#
_symmetry.space_group_name_H-M   'P 1'
#
loop_
_entity.id
_entity.type
_entity.pdbx_description
1 polymer ?
#
loop_
_entity_poly.entity_id
_entity_poly.type
_entity_poly.pdbx_seq_one_letter_code
_entity_poly.pdbx_strand_id
1 'polypeptide(L)'
;MSSNKLLEENTEQNVLEKKEPINTENLRIINIIKTFLMQSILNNNYKPNSLFGEAICLSPLGEKVIKELFNEEIEKSGVKTEMKLAALVGSIQTIDINNTDIDKLLKSAHEEIKRERLLFPYIFGRELYDKFYDLYNQLDRLNYKETITLLKGSQNGVFQVDNLISGPFGLLISQENRNFMPLRPVPVHHCSDSSCQVLHITELSTIVSNISTYERKIREHLRNHPETNTIPKVSRLRATNQFDDNNLDELIVLLGTFALEELQVLLGYLIDNFRNLRTYFPTDNEFRRYWQGNGEKISSKLQHAECLQLIFLCKDLDIVESLEKLIYENKIHIPATEIRRPHFRRNFKRSFKITTECSKFGIRCVVKNGYTEINTALIRLKNLITMLYTDSNNLERLNWKLRNIHGDNFEEKIEKYLLSEDPKRILMNLIFDNPDYVLKTFKYLKYGDFEFPYSPLKEDFVINKILWKLGFNSMNFPEYLSVFWKRHNQFQKTIKVNDIVSEEDREVIRSAGVNYFVSLEEILDYSLSFITWSLLSDHYLDTNFVFNLDSARTFMVESINSYEYSISDSDFLVLDGEGKNTLYPLIKGFTVLAELCEKYLAEKENYKRPLSEYPYYHMKTDIYKFPFEYKITMLNINESEIKKLIDFLRDVTVILETNNISNVRNRIKHNRPINEFPTSEELMNTCEVINQLIKGMENSGIMPQLYIYSGTEIDQYGRGEAKFKNYRDVPIQINNNSQFNRCGLPEYNVPQIIIPNIHIRNSIDKLRFHYQEKSLYSIFWENYPKHKIRYEEENY
;
A
#
# COMPACT_ATOMS: atom_id res chain seq x y z
N MET A 1 12.66 7.09 87.91
CA MET A 1 14.02 6.69 87.50
C MET A 1 14.13 7.03 86.02
N SER A 2 14.44 8.28 85.66
CA SER A 2 15.81 8.84 85.62
C SER A 2 16.63 8.15 84.53
N SER A 3 17.28 8.79 83.56
CA SER A 3 17.45 10.21 83.21
C SER A 3 18.16 10.26 81.85
N ASN A 4 17.79 11.23 81.01
CA ASN A 4 18.63 12.11 80.19
C ASN A 4 20.16 11.87 80.11
N LYS A 5 20.65 11.68 78.87
CA LYS A 5 21.93 12.14 78.24
C LYS A 5 22.16 11.25 77.00
N LEU A 6 22.15 11.72 75.75
CA LEU A 6 22.93 12.81 75.18
C LEU A 6 22.18 13.42 73.98
N LEU A 7 21.92 14.72 74.10
CA LEU A 7 21.81 15.67 73.00
C LEU A 7 23.20 16.32 72.88
N GLU A 8 23.54 16.69 71.65
CA GLU A 8 24.63 17.57 71.19
C GLU A 8 25.62 16.90 70.22
N GLU A 9 25.88 17.63 69.14
CA GLU A 9 26.81 17.37 68.04
C GLU A 9 26.30 16.54 66.85
N ASN A 10 25.48 17.18 66.01
CA ASN A 10 25.89 17.46 64.64
C ASN A 10 24.90 18.41 63.94
N THR A 11 25.14 19.69 64.17
CA THR A 11 24.61 20.81 63.39
C THR A 11 25.52 21.00 62.18
N GLU A 12 25.39 20.16 61.16
CA GLU A 12 25.77 20.54 59.79
C GLU A 12 24.50 20.68 58.97
N GLN A 13 24.10 21.94 58.87
CA GLN A 13 22.95 22.43 58.14
C GLN A 13 22.97 21.91 56.69
N ASN A 14 21.93 21.15 56.36
CA ASN A 14 21.19 21.20 55.11
C ASN A 14 21.48 22.47 54.28
N VAL A 15 22.45 22.38 53.38
CA VAL A 15 22.41 23.09 52.09
C VAL A 15 21.98 22.05 51.05
N LEU A 16 20.73 21.58 51.17
CA LEU A 16 20.03 21.07 50.01
C LEU A 16 19.80 22.28 49.12
N GLU A 17 20.73 22.51 48.19
CA GLU A 17 20.54 23.41 47.06
C GLU A 17 19.12 23.21 46.55
N LYS A 18 18.31 24.27 46.63
CA LYS A 18 17.03 24.34 45.93
C LYS A 18 17.35 24.22 44.44
N LYS A 19 17.46 22.99 43.93
CA LYS A 19 17.50 22.74 42.49
C LYS A 19 16.19 23.29 41.95
N GLU A 20 16.27 24.34 41.14
CA GLU A 20 15.11 24.86 40.44
C GLU A 20 14.40 23.70 39.71
N PRO A 21 13.07 23.64 39.74
CA PRO A 21 12.35 22.62 39.01
C PRO A 21 12.74 22.71 37.53
N ILE A 22 13.12 21.57 36.94
CA ILE A 22 13.48 21.48 35.53
C ILE A 22 12.25 21.82 34.70
N ASN A 23 12.38 22.79 33.78
CA ASN A 23 11.35 23.06 32.79
C ASN A 23 11.21 21.87 31.84
N THR A 24 10.13 21.10 32.00
CA THR A 24 9.87 19.85 31.26
C THR A 24 9.59 20.10 29.78
N GLU A 25 9.05 21.25 29.42
CA GLU A 25 8.81 21.64 28.03
C GLU A 25 10.12 21.99 27.31
N ASN A 26 11.00 22.76 27.97
CA ASN A 26 12.34 23.04 27.43
C ASN A 26 13.12 21.74 27.21
N LEU A 27 13.10 20.84 28.19
CA LEU A 27 13.73 19.52 28.08
C LEU A 27 13.17 18.72 26.90
N ARG A 28 11.85 18.75 26.69
CA ARG A 28 11.18 18.09 25.56
C ARG A 28 11.71 18.64 24.23
N ILE A 29 11.68 19.96 24.04
CA ILE A 29 12.12 20.60 22.79
C ILE A 29 13.61 20.38 22.53
N ILE A 30 14.45 20.49 23.56
CA ILE A 30 15.89 20.22 23.43
C ILE A 30 16.14 18.77 22.98
N ASN A 31 15.43 17.79 23.54
CA ASN A 31 15.56 16.39 23.13
C ASN A 31 15.11 16.15 21.68
N ILE A 32 14.08 16.87 21.22
CA ILE A 32 13.63 16.82 19.84
C ILE A 32 14.72 17.36 18.90
N ILE A 33 15.24 18.57 19.15
CA ILE A 33 16.30 19.17 18.34
C ILE A 33 17.56 18.30 18.34
N LYS A 34 17.95 17.77 19.49
CA LYS A 34 19.04 16.80 19.61
C LYS A 34 18.84 15.61 18.66
N THR A 35 17.62 15.06 18.59
CA THR A 35 17.30 13.92 17.74
C THR A 35 17.49 14.25 16.26
N PHE A 36 17.02 15.41 15.81
CA PHE A 36 17.26 15.89 14.44
C PHE A 36 18.75 16.06 14.14
N LEU A 37 19.50 16.74 15.03
CA LEU A 37 20.94 16.95 14.84
C LEU A 37 21.72 15.63 14.76
N MET A 38 21.40 14.66 15.63
CA MET A 38 22.07 13.34 15.66
C MET A 38 21.91 12.52 14.39
N GLN A 39 20.80 12.69 13.68
CA GLN A 39 20.46 11.87 12.50
C GLN A 39 20.66 12.63 11.18
N SER A 40 21.01 13.90 11.25
CA SER A 40 21.28 14.72 10.07
C SER A 40 22.56 14.30 9.35
N ILE A 41 22.55 14.47 8.03
CA ILE A 41 23.72 14.35 7.16
C ILE A 41 24.24 15.76 6.90
N LEU A 42 25.51 16.00 7.24
CA LEU A 42 26.12 17.31 7.17
C LEU A 42 26.76 17.51 5.79
N ASN A 43 26.54 18.69 5.20
CA ASN A 43 27.20 19.08 3.96
C ASN A 43 28.71 19.38 4.16
N ASN A 44 29.48 19.40 3.07
CA ASN A 44 30.93 19.56 3.15
C ASN A 44 31.26 20.93 3.76
N ASN A 45 32.28 21.00 4.63
CA ASN A 45 32.66 22.20 5.37
C ASN A 45 31.54 22.81 6.25
N TYR A 46 30.61 21.99 6.75
CA TYR A 46 29.56 22.46 7.66
C TYR A 46 30.14 23.18 8.88
N LYS A 47 29.82 24.47 9.01
CA LYS A 47 30.03 25.29 10.21
C LYS A 47 28.69 25.76 10.77
N PRO A 48 28.30 25.37 11.99
CA PRO A 48 27.01 25.77 12.54
C PRO A 48 26.92 27.30 12.60
N ASN A 49 25.74 27.87 12.33
CA ASN A 49 25.52 29.30 12.53
C ASN A 49 25.78 29.71 14.01
N SER A 50 26.11 30.98 14.24
CA SER A 50 26.41 31.48 15.59
C SER A 50 25.22 31.43 16.55
N LEU A 51 23.97 31.47 16.02
CA LEU A 51 22.75 31.44 16.84
C LEU A 51 22.65 30.17 17.67
N PHE A 52 23.17 29.03 17.20
CA PHE A 52 23.28 27.84 18.04
C PHE A 52 24.13 28.08 19.29
N GLY A 53 25.27 28.75 19.13
CA GLY A 53 26.19 29.04 20.23
C GLY A 53 25.62 30.06 21.21
N GLU A 54 24.84 31.01 20.70
CA GLU A 54 24.11 31.99 21.51
C GLU A 54 22.91 31.38 22.24
N ALA A 55 22.25 30.37 21.66
CA ALA A 55 21.09 29.72 22.24
C ALA A 55 21.45 28.76 23.38
N ILE A 56 22.53 28.00 23.24
CA ILE A 56 22.88 26.91 24.14
C ILE A 56 23.62 27.44 25.38
N CYS A 57 23.02 27.19 26.56
CA CYS A 57 23.65 27.41 27.85
C CYS A 57 24.18 26.08 28.40
N LEU A 58 25.44 26.06 28.84
CA LEU A 58 26.06 24.86 29.42
C LEU A 58 25.67 24.76 30.90
N SER A 59 25.40 23.55 31.36
CA SER A 59 25.26 23.31 32.80
C SER A 59 26.63 23.43 33.50
N PRO A 60 26.68 23.54 34.83
CA PRO A 60 27.95 23.50 35.56
C PRO A 60 28.80 22.25 35.22
N LEU A 61 28.14 21.11 35.00
CA LEU A 61 28.80 19.90 34.53
C LEU A 61 29.32 20.07 33.09
N GLY A 62 28.51 20.63 32.19
CA GLY A 62 28.91 20.88 30.81
C GLY A 62 30.12 21.81 30.70
N GLU A 63 30.15 22.89 31.49
CA GLU A 63 31.30 23.78 31.58
C GLU A 63 32.56 23.07 32.07
N LYS A 64 32.43 22.28 33.15
CA LYS A 64 33.53 21.49 33.69
C LYS A 64 34.11 20.54 32.65
N VAL A 65 33.25 19.74 32.00
CA VAL A 65 33.66 18.75 30.99
C VAL A 65 34.31 19.43 29.78
N ILE A 66 33.76 20.55 29.30
CA ILE A 66 34.35 21.29 28.18
C ILE A 66 35.71 21.88 28.56
N LYS A 67 35.86 22.46 29.77
CA LYS A 67 37.14 22.98 30.26
C LYS A 67 38.18 21.87 30.39
N GLU A 68 37.83 20.72 30.97
CA GLU A 68 38.76 19.59 31.13
C GLU A 68 39.22 18.99 29.80
N LEU A 69 38.33 18.89 28.81
CA LEU A 69 38.65 18.27 27.52
C LEU A 69 39.32 19.22 26.52
N PHE A 70 39.08 20.52 26.64
CA PHE A 70 39.42 21.51 25.59
C PHE A 70 40.10 22.77 26.13
N ASN A 71 40.74 22.73 27.31
CA ASN A 71 41.32 23.90 27.97
C ASN A 71 42.17 24.77 27.03
N GLU A 72 43.12 24.16 26.30
CA GLU A 72 44.00 24.87 25.37
C GLU A 72 43.27 25.56 24.21
N GLU A 73 42.16 24.99 23.72
CA GLU A 73 41.36 25.59 22.64
C GLU A 73 40.49 26.74 23.16
N ILE A 74 40.00 26.63 24.40
CA ILE A 74 39.21 27.65 25.09
C ILE A 74 40.08 28.86 25.41
N GLU A 75 41.29 28.65 25.91
CA GLU A 75 42.24 29.74 26.20
C GLU A 75 42.57 30.57 24.95
N LYS A 76 42.63 29.94 23.78
CA LYS A 76 42.93 30.61 22.51
C LYS A 76 41.75 31.36 21.88
N SER A 77 40.53 30.85 22.03
CA SER A 77 39.39 31.30 21.21
C SER A 77 38.03 31.28 21.89
N GLY A 78 37.98 31.02 23.20
CA GLY A 78 36.74 30.85 23.95
C GLY A 78 36.00 29.56 23.59
N VAL A 79 34.82 29.37 24.20
CA VAL A 79 33.96 28.22 23.92
C VAL A 79 33.27 28.42 22.56
N LYS A 80 33.67 27.61 21.58
CA LYS A 80 33.12 27.67 20.21
C LYS A 80 31.69 27.11 20.14
N THR A 81 30.93 27.55 19.15
CA THR A 81 29.59 27.03 18.86
C THR A 81 29.58 25.51 18.67
N GLU A 82 30.60 24.97 17.99
CA GLU A 82 30.76 23.54 17.75
C GLU A 82 30.90 22.74 19.06
N MET A 83 31.55 23.30 20.08
CA MET A 83 31.69 22.66 21.40
C MET A 83 30.36 22.61 22.13
N LYS A 84 29.58 23.71 22.11
CA LYS A 84 28.25 23.77 22.72
C LYS A 84 27.26 22.80 22.05
N LEU A 85 27.27 22.72 20.73
CA LEU A 85 26.48 21.74 19.99
C LEU A 85 26.92 20.30 20.28
N ALA A 86 28.23 20.05 20.34
CA ALA A 86 28.75 18.75 20.70
C ALA A 86 28.32 18.32 22.11
N ALA A 87 28.26 19.25 23.07
CA ALA A 87 27.73 19.01 24.40
C ALA A 87 26.25 18.59 24.35
N LEU A 88 25.40 19.37 23.66
CA LEU A 88 23.98 19.10 23.46
C LEU A 88 23.72 17.68 22.90
N VAL A 89 24.41 17.37 21.79
CA VAL A 89 24.30 16.09 21.09
C VAL A 89 24.90 14.94 21.92
N GLY A 90 26.00 15.19 22.61
CA GLY A 90 26.69 14.23 23.46
C GLY A 90 25.84 13.78 24.63
N SER A 91 25.39 14.71 25.48
CA SER A 91 24.58 14.42 26.66
C SER A 91 23.74 15.63 27.08
N ILE A 92 22.44 15.38 27.36
CA ILE A 92 21.53 16.43 27.84
C ILE A 92 21.96 17.02 29.18
N GLN A 93 22.77 16.28 29.95
CA GLN A 93 23.25 16.70 31.28
C GLN A 93 24.27 17.82 31.21
N THR A 94 24.90 18.03 30.06
CA THR A 94 25.86 19.11 29.84
C THR A 94 25.18 20.44 29.54
N ILE A 95 23.84 20.45 29.47
CA ILE A 95 23.04 21.61 29.06
C ILE A 95 22.22 22.11 30.24
N ASP A 96 22.24 23.43 30.44
CA ASP A 96 21.30 24.08 31.35
C ASP A 96 19.95 24.23 30.66
N ILE A 97 19.00 23.39 31.06
CA ILE A 97 17.67 23.29 30.46
C ILE A 97 16.85 24.57 30.68
N ASN A 98 17.01 25.21 31.84
CA ASN A 98 16.21 26.37 32.21
C ASN A 98 16.71 27.64 31.52
N ASN A 99 18.04 27.77 31.34
CA ASN A 99 18.66 28.96 30.78
C ASN A 99 18.96 28.87 29.27
N THR A 100 18.77 27.71 28.62
CA THR A 100 18.90 27.58 27.16
C THR A 100 17.73 28.28 26.45
N ASP A 101 18.04 29.17 25.50
CA ASP A 101 17.06 29.93 24.72
C ASP A 101 16.44 29.04 23.63
N ILE A 102 15.23 28.56 23.90
CA ILE A 102 14.53 27.59 23.03
C ILE A 102 14.13 28.21 21.69
N ASP A 103 13.70 29.47 21.68
CA ASP A 103 13.27 30.15 20.45
C ASP A 103 14.44 30.35 19.49
N LYS A 104 15.60 30.77 20.00
CA LYS A 104 16.82 30.85 19.19
C LYS A 104 17.30 29.48 18.72
N LEU A 105 17.19 28.46 19.57
CA LEU A 105 17.56 27.09 19.20
C LEU A 105 16.69 26.56 18.05
N LEU A 106 15.37 26.74 18.14
CA LEU A 106 14.40 26.37 17.11
C LEU A 106 14.66 27.13 15.81
N LYS A 107 14.82 28.47 15.90
CA LYS A 107 15.11 29.32 14.74
C LYS A 107 16.40 28.92 14.04
N SER A 108 17.44 28.60 14.82
CA SER A 108 18.72 28.13 14.27
C SER A 108 18.58 26.80 13.53
N ALA A 109 17.91 25.82 14.14
CA ALA A 109 17.68 24.52 13.49
C ALA A 109 16.78 24.64 12.25
N HIS A 110 15.74 25.47 12.31
CA HIS A 110 14.87 25.77 11.17
C HIS A 110 15.67 26.28 9.97
N GLU A 111 16.54 27.28 10.16
CA GLU A 111 17.34 27.86 9.07
C GLU A 111 18.34 26.87 8.46
N GLU A 112 18.97 26.02 9.28
CA GLU A 112 19.96 25.04 8.79
C GLU A 112 19.29 23.91 7.99
N ILE A 113 18.07 23.50 8.36
CA ILE A 113 17.29 22.52 7.60
C ILE A 113 16.76 23.14 6.30
N LYS A 114 16.19 24.34 6.37
CA LYS A 114 15.62 25.07 5.22
C LYS A 114 16.68 25.36 4.15
N ARG A 115 17.92 25.67 4.56
CA ARG A 115 19.05 25.92 3.65
C ARG A 115 19.79 24.63 3.24
N GLU A 116 19.22 23.47 3.51
CA GLU A 116 19.80 22.16 3.17
C GLU A 116 21.22 21.96 3.71
N ARG A 117 21.54 22.59 4.84
CA ARG A 117 22.82 22.40 5.54
C ARG A 117 22.79 21.19 6.47
N LEU A 118 21.59 20.87 6.97
CA LEU A 118 21.23 19.61 7.61
C LEU A 118 20.30 18.84 6.66
N LEU A 119 20.83 17.77 6.08
CA LEU A 119 20.11 16.92 5.14
C LEU A 119 19.49 15.72 5.86
N PHE A 120 18.29 15.35 5.44
CA PHE A 120 17.67 14.09 5.80
C PHE A 120 17.25 13.34 4.53
N PRO A 121 17.44 12.01 4.47
CA PRO A 121 17.04 11.25 3.29
C PRO A 121 15.51 11.28 3.14
N TYR A 122 15.05 11.58 1.93
CA TYR A 122 13.64 11.47 1.58
C TYR A 122 13.29 10.00 1.31
N ILE A 123 12.57 9.39 2.26
CA ILE A 123 12.28 7.93 2.27
C ILE A 123 10.86 7.57 1.83
N PHE A 124 10.04 8.56 1.45
CA PHE A 124 8.68 8.29 0.97
C PHE A 124 8.70 8.03 -0.53
N GLY A 125 7.77 7.18 -0.99
CA GLY A 125 7.75 6.73 -2.37
C GLY A 125 9.00 5.94 -2.76
N ARG A 126 9.41 6.09 -4.02
CA ARG A 126 10.48 5.31 -4.65
C ARG A 126 11.66 6.12 -5.18
N GLU A 127 11.64 7.45 -5.06
CA GLU A 127 12.67 8.31 -5.66
C GLU A 127 14.08 7.94 -5.19
N LEU A 128 14.27 7.78 -3.87
CA LEU A 128 15.56 7.41 -3.30
C LEU A 128 15.96 5.97 -3.68
N TYR A 129 14.99 5.06 -3.78
CA TYR A 129 15.19 3.67 -4.18
C TYR A 129 15.67 3.58 -5.63
N ASP A 130 14.99 4.26 -6.56
CA ASP A 130 15.37 4.27 -7.98
C ASP A 130 16.74 4.93 -8.19
N LYS A 131 17.00 6.08 -7.53
CA LYS A 131 18.33 6.71 -7.57
C LYS A 131 19.43 5.79 -7.05
N PHE A 132 19.17 5.04 -5.98
CA PHE A 132 20.15 4.07 -5.47
C PHE A 132 20.40 2.96 -6.48
N TYR A 133 19.34 2.40 -7.08
CA TYR A 133 19.43 1.36 -8.10
C TYR A 133 20.30 1.80 -9.29
N ASP A 134 20.11 3.03 -9.76
CA ASP A 134 20.83 3.58 -10.91
C ASP A 134 22.32 3.86 -10.60
N LEU A 135 22.63 4.33 -9.39
CA LEU A 135 23.97 4.76 -9.01
C LEU A 135 24.87 3.65 -8.45
N TYR A 136 24.31 2.70 -7.70
CA TYR A 136 25.09 1.77 -6.89
C TYR A 136 24.63 0.33 -7.05
N ASN A 137 25.54 -0.61 -6.82
CA ASN A 137 25.20 -2.01 -6.60
C ASN A 137 24.72 -2.22 -5.15
N GLN A 138 24.44 -3.47 -4.77
CA GLN A 138 23.98 -3.83 -3.43
C GLN A 138 25.07 -3.54 -2.41
N LEU A 139 24.98 -2.39 -1.74
CA LEU A 139 25.92 -1.93 -0.71
C LEU A 139 25.19 -1.74 0.62
N ASP A 140 25.74 -2.31 1.69
CA ASP A 140 25.20 -2.18 3.06
C ASP A 140 25.50 -0.81 3.68
N ARG A 141 26.53 -0.10 3.19
CA ARG A 141 26.93 1.22 3.68
C ARG A 141 27.48 2.07 2.54
N LEU A 142 27.06 3.32 2.50
CA LEU A 142 27.67 4.35 1.66
C LEU A 142 28.65 5.19 2.47
N ASN A 143 29.79 5.52 1.88
CA ASN A 143 30.68 6.55 2.42
C ASN A 143 30.07 7.95 2.24
N TYR A 144 30.73 8.98 2.78
CA TYR A 144 30.22 10.35 2.73
C TYR A 144 30.00 10.88 1.29
N LYS A 145 30.96 10.65 0.39
CA LYS A 145 30.87 11.15 -1.00
C LYS A 145 29.72 10.46 -1.74
N GLU A 146 29.57 9.16 -1.56
CA GLU A 146 28.47 8.38 -2.13
C GLU A 146 27.12 8.82 -1.56
N THR A 147 27.05 9.07 -0.25
CA THR A 147 25.84 9.55 0.43
C THR A 147 25.38 10.90 -0.14
N ILE A 148 26.28 11.88 -0.25
CA ILE A 148 25.94 13.19 -0.83
C ILE A 148 25.57 13.06 -2.31
N THR A 149 26.25 12.19 -3.06
CA THR A 149 25.90 11.92 -4.47
C THR A 149 24.50 11.33 -4.60
N LEU A 150 24.11 10.40 -3.72
CA LEU A 150 22.76 9.81 -3.69
C LEU A 150 21.68 10.86 -3.39
N LEU A 151 21.95 11.75 -2.43
CA LEU A 151 20.99 12.75 -1.97
C LEU A 151 20.94 14.01 -2.86
N LYS A 152 21.88 14.17 -3.78
CA LYS A 152 21.97 15.35 -4.64
C LYS A 152 20.71 15.48 -5.50
N GLY A 153 20.05 16.64 -5.41
CA GLY A 153 18.83 16.94 -6.15
C GLY A 153 17.61 16.14 -5.69
N SER A 154 17.70 15.41 -4.57
CA SER A 154 16.53 14.84 -3.90
C SER A 154 15.91 15.90 -2.98
N GLN A 155 14.60 15.80 -2.76
CA GLN A 155 13.94 16.62 -1.75
C GLN A 155 14.49 16.32 -0.35
N ASN A 156 14.44 17.29 0.57
CA ASN A 156 14.82 17.04 1.96
C ASN A 156 13.73 16.19 2.65
N GLY A 157 14.15 15.18 3.43
CA GLY A 157 13.25 14.24 4.07
C GLY A 157 12.32 14.86 5.10
N VAL A 158 11.06 14.41 5.11
CA VAL A 158 10.04 14.86 6.07
C VAL A 158 10.01 13.92 7.27
N PHE A 159 10.25 14.47 8.47
CA PHE A 159 10.27 13.69 9.71
C PHE A 159 9.55 14.45 10.81
N GLN A 160 8.95 13.73 11.74
CA GLN A 160 8.24 14.35 12.86
C GLN A 160 8.70 13.74 14.17
N VAL A 161 9.10 14.59 15.11
CA VAL A 161 9.41 14.18 16.48
C VAL A 161 8.56 15.03 17.41
N ASP A 162 7.60 14.36 18.05
CA ASP A 162 6.54 14.99 18.83
C ASP A 162 5.71 15.96 17.95
N ASN A 163 5.63 17.24 18.29
CA ASN A 163 4.93 18.24 17.50
C ASN A 163 5.83 19.00 16.49
N LEU A 164 7.12 18.65 16.36
CA LEU A 164 8.01 19.33 15.42
C LEU A 164 8.24 18.49 14.16
N ILE A 165 7.99 19.11 13.01
CA ILE A 165 8.16 18.50 11.69
C ILE A 165 9.33 19.15 10.96
N SER A 166 10.31 18.36 10.52
CA SER A 166 11.33 18.79 9.57
C SER A 166 10.88 18.53 8.14
N GLY A 167 11.37 19.32 7.18
CA GLY A 167 11.16 19.10 5.75
C GLY A 167 11.69 20.27 4.90
N PRO A 168 11.25 20.38 3.64
CA PRO A 168 11.66 21.45 2.72
C PRO A 168 11.48 22.87 3.28
N PHE A 169 10.44 23.10 4.08
CA PHE A 169 10.17 24.40 4.69
C PHE A 169 10.88 24.63 6.04
N GLY A 170 11.91 23.84 6.36
CA GLY A 170 12.60 23.91 7.66
C GLY A 170 11.83 23.16 8.74
N LEU A 171 11.76 23.75 9.95
CA LEU A 171 10.94 23.23 11.06
C LEU A 171 9.58 23.91 11.13
N LEU A 172 8.52 23.11 11.25
CA LEU A 172 7.14 23.56 11.48
C LEU A 172 6.53 22.87 12.71
N ILE A 173 5.48 23.46 13.26
CA ILE A 173 4.77 22.96 14.44
C ILE A 173 3.45 22.31 14.00
N SER A 174 3.30 21.03 14.33
CA SER A 174 2.13 20.19 14.12
C SER A 174 1.09 20.37 15.23
N GLN A 175 -0.19 20.17 14.90
CA GLN A 175 -1.27 20.03 15.87
C GLN A 175 -1.32 18.63 16.53
N GLU A 176 -0.69 17.64 15.91
CA GLU A 176 -0.60 16.26 16.39
C GLU A 176 0.80 15.93 16.91
N ASN A 177 0.90 15.06 17.91
CA ASN A 177 2.18 14.55 18.41
C ASN A 177 2.49 13.20 17.77
N ARG A 178 3.54 13.11 16.95
CA ARG A 178 3.94 11.86 16.28
C ARG A 178 5.41 11.57 16.47
N ASN A 179 5.79 10.29 16.46
CA ASN A 179 7.18 9.86 16.62
C ASN A 179 7.67 9.14 15.36
N PHE A 180 7.93 9.91 14.31
CA PHE A 180 8.53 9.47 13.06
C PHE A 180 9.93 10.09 12.89
N MET A 181 10.89 9.61 13.68
CA MET A 181 12.25 10.18 13.80
C MET A 181 13.06 10.05 12.51
N PRO A 182 13.98 10.98 12.18
CA PRO A 182 14.93 10.81 11.08
C PRO A 182 15.81 9.56 11.26
N LEU A 183 16.18 8.91 10.15
CA LEU A 183 17.05 7.72 10.12
C LEU A 183 18.09 7.84 9.01
N ARG A 184 19.32 7.39 9.32
CA ARG A 184 20.39 7.15 8.35
C ARG A 184 20.39 5.74 7.72
N PRO A 185 19.96 4.66 8.40
CA PRO A 185 19.67 3.40 7.71
C PRO A 185 18.41 3.57 6.86
N VAL A 186 18.56 3.51 5.53
CA VAL A 186 17.48 3.69 4.57
C VAL A 186 17.19 2.41 3.78
N PRO A 187 15.92 2.05 3.56
CA PRO A 187 15.56 0.86 2.82
C PRO A 187 15.52 1.17 1.30
N VAL A 188 16.57 0.82 0.55
CA VAL A 188 16.80 1.39 -0.80
C VAL A 188 17.11 0.37 -1.90
N HIS A 189 17.18 -0.93 -1.61
CA HIS A 189 17.39 -1.92 -2.68
C HIS A 189 16.86 -3.32 -2.37
N HIS A 190 16.57 -4.08 -3.43
CA HIS A 190 16.38 -5.54 -3.39
C HIS A 190 17.64 -6.21 -3.92
N CYS A 191 17.90 -7.45 -3.50
CA CYS A 191 19.07 -8.17 -4.02
C CYS A 191 18.83 -8.68 -5.45
N SER A 192 19.85 -9.24 -6.10
CA SER A 192 19.80 -9.67 -7.51
C SER A 192 19.07 -11.00 -7.69
N ASP A 193 18.82 -11.71 -6.60
CA ASP A 193 17.97 -12.89 -6.60
C ASP A 193 16.50 -12.43 -6.74
N SER A 194 15.90 -12.70 -7.89
CA SER A 194 14.48 -12.40 -8.18
C SER A 194 13.52 -13.14 -7.25
N SER A 195 13.98 -14.19 -6.55
CA SER A 195 13.17 -14.85 -5.52
C SER A 195 13.18 -14.14 -4.16
N CYS A 196 14.08 -13.17 -3.94
CA CYS A 196 14.17 -12.41 -2.70
C CYS A 196 13.27 -11.17 -2.73
N GLN A 197 12.24 -11.15 -1.89
CA GLN A 197 11.29 -10.03 -1.77
C GLN A 197 11.61 -9.08 -0.60
N VAL A 198 12.82 -9.19 -0.02
CA VAL A 198 13.22 -8.39 1.15
C VAL A 198 13.83 -7.07 0.69
N LEU A 199 13.30 -5.96 1.22
CA LEU A 199 13.87 -4.63 1.05
C LEU A 199 15.05 -4.44 2.02
N HIS A 200 16.26 -4.35 1.49
CA HIS A 200 17.50 -4.24 2.24
C HIS A 200 17.80 -2.80 2.65
N ILE A 201 18.51 -2.68 3.77
CA ILE A 201 18.86 -1.40 4.40
C ILE A 201 20.30 -1.04 4.05
N THR A 202 20.52 0.20 3.64
CA THR A 202 21.84 0.80 3.45
C THR A 202 22.06 1.90 4.47
N GLU A 203 23.19 1.87 5.19
CA GLU A 203 23.57 2.91 6.15
C GLU A 203 24.21 4.11 5.43
N LEU A 204 23.61 5.30 5.58
CA LEU A 204 24.15 6.55 5.06
C LEU A 204 25.16 7.18 6.02
N SER A 205 26.28 7.67 5.48
CA SER A 205 27.35 8.28 6.28
C SER A 205 27.33 9.80 6.21
N THR A 206 27.67 10.44 7.33
CA THR A 206 27.88 11.89 7.43
C THR A 206 29.39 12.20 7.54
N ILE A 207 29.80 13.41 7.17
CA ILE A 207 31.21 13.83 7.29
C ILE A 207 31.63 13.92 8.75
N VAL A 208 32.88 13.54 9.04
CA VAL A 208 33.49 13.76 10.35
C VAL A 208 33.74 15.25 10.52
N SER A 209 32.95 15.90 11.39
CA SER A 209 33.06 17.31 11.73
C SER A 209 33.70 17.51 13.10
N ASN A 210 34.14 18.74 13.41
CA ASN A 210 34.59 19.10 14.76
C ASN A 210 33.52 18.78 15.81
N ILE A 211 32.24 18.97 15.49
CA ILE A 211 31.12 18.63 16.37
C ILE A 211 31.14 17.13 16.72
N SER A 212 31.25 16.24 15.72
CA SER A 212 31.29 14.79 15.96
C SER A 212 32.55 14.35 16.73
N THR A 213 33.69 15.00 16.48
CA THR A 213 34.94 14.72 17.21
C THR A 213 34.83 15.13 18.68
N TYR A 214 34.30 16.32 18.95
CA TYR A 214 34.08 16.81 20.31
C TYR A 214 33.01 15.99 21.03
N GLU A 215 31.92 15.64 20.36
CA GLU A 215 30.82 14.86 20.91
C GLU A 215 31.28 13.48 21.37
N ARG A 216 32.12 12.80 20.56
CA ARG A 216 32.73 11.52 20.93
C ARG A 216 33.58 11.64 22.20
N LYS A 217 34.45 12.66 22.27
CA LYS A 217 35.30 12.93 23.46
C LYS A 217 34.45 13.19 24.71
N ILE A 218 33.39 14.00 24.59
CA ILE A 218 32.46 14.30 25.70
C ILE A 218 31.76 13.02 26.18
N ARG A 219 31.23 12.20 25.26
CA ARG A 219 30.57 10.93 25.63
C ARG A 219 31.52 9.94 26.29
N GLU A 220 32.74 9.86 25.80
CA GLU A 220 33.78 8.96 26.35
C GLU A 220 34.20 9.41 27.75
N HIS A 221 34.40 10.72 27.95
CA HIS A 221 34.69 11.29 29.27
C HIS A 221 33.57 11.02 30.29
N LEU A 222 32.30 11.27 29.91
CA LEU A 222 31.14 11.01 30.78
C LEU A 222 30.93 9.53 31.08
N ARG A 223 31.30 8.63 30.15
CA ARG A 223 31.25 7.18 30.38
C ARG A 223 32.30 6.75 31.41
N ASN A 224 33.47 7.38 31.41
CA ASN A 224 34.58 7.05 32.29
C ASN A 224 34.46 7.70 33.69
N HIS A 225 33.59 8.71 33.85
CA HIS A 225 33.34 9.41 35.13
C HIS A 225 31.84 9.38 35.50
N PRO A 226 31.28 8.19 35.79
CA PRO A 226 29.83 7.99 35.97
C PRO A 226 29.24 8.73 37.18
N GLU A 227 30.06 9.09 38.18
CA GLU A 227 29.67 9.93 39.32
C GLU A 227 29.12 11.31 38.93
N THR A 228 29.32 11.74 37.68
CA THR A 228 28.74 12.96 37.12
C THR A 228 27.28 12.81 36.60
N ASN A 229 26.75 11.59 36.47
CA ASN A 229 25.37 11.31 35.99
C ASN A 229 24.33 11.54 37.11
N THR A 230 24.00 12.79 37.45
CA THR A 230 23.00 13.09 38.50
C THR A 230 21.59 13.42 37.99
N ILE A 231 21.37 13.43 36.68
CA ILE A 231 20.01 13.64 36.12
C ILE A 231 19.28 12.29 36.05
N PRO A 232 18.04 12.19 36.56
CA PRO A 232 17.22 10.98 36.39
C PRO A 232 17.13 10.64 34.91
N LYS A 233 17.23 9.35 34.57
CA LYS A 233 16.97 8.86 33.21
C LYS A 233 15.64 9.45 32.76
N VAL A 234 15.69 10.46 31.89
CA VAL A 234 14.49 11.04 31.29
C VAL A 234 13.79 9.86 30.65
N SER A 235 12.63 9.50 31.20
CA SER A 235 11.81 8.43 30.67
C SER A 235 11.65 8.74 29.19
N ARG A 236 12.17 7.84 28.34
CA ARG A 236 11.92 7.88 26.88
C ARG A 236 10.46 8.28 26.72
N LEU A 237 10.18 9.36 25.96
CA LEU A 237 8.82 9.83 25.65
C LEU A 237 7.90 8.60 25.52
N ARG A 238 7.19 8.28 26.60
CA ARG A 238 6.43 7.02 26.65
C ARG A 238 5.21 7.29 25.79
N ALA A 239 5.06 6.57 24.69
CA ALA A 239 3.82 6.56 23.93
C ALA A 239 2.68 6.27 24.91
N THR A 240 1.75 7.21 25.07
CA THR A 240 0.69 7.15 26.08
C THR A 240 -0.30 6.00 25.84
N ASN A 241 -0.25 5.34 24.67
CA ASN A 241 -1.18 4.31 24.22
C ASN A 241 -0.49 3.06 23.62
N GLN A 242 0.43 2.42 24.35
CA GLN A 242 1.19 1.25 23.85
C GLN A 242 0.32 0.04 23.44
N PHE A 243 -0.92 -0.02 23.94
CA PHE A 243 -1.88 -1.10 23.72
C PHE A 243 -3.10 -0.67 22.87
N ASP A 244 -3.08 0.50 22.24
CA ASP A 244 -4.15 0.88 21.31
C ASP A 244 -3.93 0.20 19.96
N ASP A 245 -4.80 -0.74 19.62
CA ASP A 245 -4.77 -1.54 18.38
C ASP A 245 -5.35 -0.79 17.16
N ASN A 246 -5.95 0.38 17.38
CA ASN A 246 -6.47 1.29 16.35
C ASN A 246 -5.59 2.53 16.17
N ASN A 247 -4.33 2.46 16.58
CA ASN A 247 -3.42 3.57 16.50
C ASN A 247 -2.93 3.88 15.06
N LEU A 248 -2.77 5.16 14.75
CA LEU A 248 -2.45 5.68 13.41
C LEU A 248 -0.96 6.03 13.22
N ASP A 249 -0.02 5.50 14.02
CA ASP A 249 1.42 5.83 13.89
C ASP A 249 1.99 5.58 12.48
N GLU A 250 1.51 4.55 11.76
CA GLU A 250 1.95 4.25 10.39
C GLU A 250 1.25 5.10 9.32
N LEU A 251 0.27 5.95 9.68
CA LEU A 251 -0.44 6.82 8.74
C LEU A 251 0.51 7.68 7.91
N ILE A 252 1.53 8.26 8.55
CA ILE A 252 2.59 9.04 7.86
C ILE A 252 3.24 8.21 6.75
N VAL A 253 3.56 6.94 7.03
CA VAL A 253 4.24 6.06 6.07
C VAL A 253 3.28 5.64 4.95
N LEU A 254 2.02 5.38 5.29
CA LEU A 254 0.96 5.08 4.33
C LEU A 254 0.74 6.25 3.36
N LEU A 255 0.73 7.50 3.83
CA LEU A 255 0.59 8.67 2.95
C LEU A 255 1.75 8.78 1.94
N GLY A 256 2.93 8.26 2.28
CA GLY A 256 4.05 8.16 1.35
C GLY A 256 3.84 7.21 0.18
N THR A 257 2.76 6.42 0.16
CA THR A 257 2.45 5.52 -0.95
C THR A 257 1.51 6.15 -1.99
N PHE A 258 0.92 7.31 -1.68
CA PHE A 258 0.06 8.06 -2.58
C PHE A 258 0.88 8.84 -3.61
N ALA A 259 0.34 8.94 -4.83
CA ALA A 259 0.94 9.73 -5.89
C ALA A 259 0.86 11.23 -5.56
N LEU A 260 1.68 12.05 -6.24
CA LEU A 260 1.75 13.49 -6.00
C LEU A 260 0.37 14.15 -6.18
N GLU A 261 -0.32 13.80 -7.26
CA GLU A 261 -1.63 14.34 -7.62
C GLU A 261 -2.66 14.04 -6.53
N GLU A 262 -2.65 12.84 -5.96
CA GLU A 262 -3.56 12.46 -4.87
C GLU A 262 -3.25 13.24 -3.59
N LEU A 263 -1.97 13.45 -3.26
CA LEU A 263 -1.57 14.27 -2.12
C LEU A 263 -1.92 15.75 -2.32
N GLN A 264 -1.81 16.26 -3.55
CA GLN A 264 -2.21 17.62 -3.88
C GLN A 264 -3.73 17.81 -3.74
N VAL A 265 -4.54 16.82 -4.13
CA VAL A 265 -5.99 16.81 -3.91
C VAL A 265 -6.31 16.79 -2.42
N LEU A 266 -5.66 15.92 -1.64
CA LEU A 266 -5.83 15.85 -0.18
C LEU A 266 -5.44 17.18 0.49
N LEU A 267 -4.26 17.71 0.21
CA LEU A 267 -3.79 18.97 0.78
C LEU A 267 -4.70 20.14 0.37
N GLY A 268 -5.12 20.21 -0.89
CA GLY A 268 -6.04 21.23 -1.36
C GLY A 268 -7.35 21.23 -0.57
N TYR A 269 -7.92 20.03 -0.35
CA TYR A 269 -9.11 19.88 0.48
C TYR A 269 -8.87 20.31 1.94
N LEU A 270 -7.74 19.91 2.54
CA LEU A 270 -7.39 20.28 3.92
C LEU A 270 -7.25 21.82 4.06
N ILE A 271 -6.62 22.50 3.10
CA ILE A 271 -6.44 23.95 3.12
C ILE A 271 -7.77 24.70 3.10
N ASP A 272 -8.74 24.23 2.34
CA ASP A 272 -10.01 24.94 2.14
C ASP A 272 -11.04 24.64 3.24
N ASN A 273 -10.96 23.45 3.87
CA ASN A 273 -11.92 23.04 4.90
C ASN A 273 -11.45 23.33 6.34
N PHE A 274 -10.14 23.44 6.58
CA PHE A 274 -9.59 23.71 7.91
C PHE A 274 -9.06 25.14 8.00
N ARG A 275 -9.93 26.08 8.43
CA ARG A 275 -9.69 27.54 8.42
C ARG A 275 -8.36 27.98 9.03
N ASN A 276 -7.87 27.27 10.05
CA ASN A 276 -6.64 27.63 10.75
C ASN A 276 -5.40 26.93 10.20
N LEU A 277 -5.49 26.01 9.23
CA LEU A 277 -4.32 25.28 8.73
C LEU A 277 -3.24 26.24 8.20
N ARG A 278 -3.67 27.29 7.48
CA ARG A 278 -2.77 28.30 6.91
C ARG A 278 -1.99 29.09 7.97
N THR A 279 -2.43 29.14 9.23
CA THR A 279 -1.67 29.85 10.29
C THR A 279 -0.42 29.08 10.70
N TYR A 280 -0.33 27.79 10.38
CA TYR A 280 0.83 26.93 10.63
C TYR A 280 1.79 26.86 9.43
N PHE A 281 1.46 27.54 8.33
CA PHE A 281 2.32 27.56 7.15
C PHE A 281 3.58 28.41 7.38
N PRO A 282 4.65 28.18 6.59
CA PRO A 282 5.87 28.98 6.65
C PRO A 282 5.57 30.47 6.52
N THR A 283 6.09 31.26 7.47
CA THR A 283 5.84 32.72 7.56
C THR A 283 6.91 33.57 6.88
N ASP A 284 7.97 32.93 6.37
CA ASP A 284 9.04 33.58 5.62
C ASP A 284 8.52 34.37 4.43
N ASN A 285 9.13 35.53 4.18
CA ASN A 285 8.74 36.42 3.09
C ASN A 285 8.79 35.73 1.71
N GLU A 286 9.69 34.76 1.55
CA GLU A 286 9.87 33.96 0.34
C GLU A 286 8.61 33.17 -0.03
N PHE A 287 7.92 32.58 0.96
CA PHE A 287 6.77 31.70 0.72
C PHE A 287 5.42 32.42 0.72
N ARG A 288 5.35 33.68 1.15
CA ARG A 288 4.06 34.41 1.27
C ARG A 288 3.22 34.43 -0.01
N ARG A 289 3.86 34.42 -1.19
CA ARG A 289 3.16 34.39 -2.49
C ARG A 289 2.64 32.99 -2.86
N TYR A 290 3.24 31.93 -2.33
CA TYR A 290 2.80 30.56 -2.57
C TYR A 290 1.44 30.28 -1.93
N TRP A 291 1.15 30.91 -0.79
CA TRP A 291 -0.06 30.68 0.01
C TRP A 291 -1.31 31.46 -0.44
N GLN A 292 -1.25 32.11 -1.60
CA GLN A 292 -2.36 32.88 -2.16
C GLN A 292 -3.25 32.04 -3.09
N GLY A 293 -4.55 32.05 -2.84
CA GLY A 293 -5.55 31.33 -3.63
C GLY A 293 -6.36 30.31 -2.81
N ASN A 294 -7.15 29.50 -3.51
CA ASN A 294 -7.78 28.29 -2.96
C ASN A 294 -6.74 27.17 -2.78
N GLY A 295 -7.13 26.10 -2.08
CA GLY A 295 -6.26 24.98 -1.76
C GLY A 295 -5.65 24.33 -2.99
N GLU A 296 -6.43 24.12 -4.04
CA GLU A 296 -5.98 23.54 -5.32
C GLU A 296 -4.85 24.34 -5.99
N LYS A 297 -4.98 25.67 -6.05
CA LYS A 297 -3.94 26.54 -6.62
C LYS A 297 -2.65 26.55 -5.79
N ILE A 298 -2.77 26.32 -4.49
CA ILE A 298 -1.61 26.22 -3.59
C ILE A 298 -0.95 24.85 -3.78
N SER A 299 -1.71 23.76 -3.66
CA SER A 299 -1.17 22.41 -3.66
C SER A 299 -0.58 22.00 -5.02
N SER A 300 -1.18 22.42 -6.14
CA SER A 300 -0.67 22.13 -7.50
C SER A 300 0.77 22.60 -7.80
N LYS A 301 1.31 23.52 -6.99
CA LYS A 301 2.68 24.04 -7.14
C LYS A 301 3.71 23.27 -6.32
N LEU A 302 3.25 22.40 -5.43
CA LEU A 302 4.08 21.74 -4.43
C LEU A 302 4.50 20.36 -4.90
N GLN A 303 5.70 19.97 -4.47
CA GLN A 303 6.28 18.64 -4.64
C GLN A 303 5.85 17.70 -3.51
N HIS A 304 6.20 16.43 -3.63
CA HIS A 304 5.71 15.37 -2.74
C HIS A 304 6.10 15.62 -1.26
N ALA A 305 7.37 15.95 -0.98
CA ALA A 305 7.82 16.25 0.38
C ALA A 305 7.16 17.52 0.95
N GLU A 306 6.94 18.53 0.12
CA GLU A 306 6.27 19.77 0.52
C GLU A 306 4.80 19.50 0.88
N CYS A 307 4.11 18.69 0.07
CA CYS A 307 2.75 18.26 0.36
C CYS A 307 2.68 17.49 1.69
N LEU A 308 3.53 16.49 1.88
CA LEU A 308 3.56 15.69 3.11
C LEU A 308 3.84 16.55 4.35
N GLN A 309 4.82 17.47 4.27
CA GLN A 309 5.16 18.35 5.39
C GLN A 309 3.95 19.20 5.82
N LEU A 310 3.19 19.74 4.87
CA LEU A 310 2.00 20.56 5.16
C LEU A 310 0.81 19.71 5.61
N ILE A 311 0.61 18.51 5.06
CA ILE A 311 -0.42 17.56 5.51
C ILE A 311 -0.19 17.18 6.98
N PHE A 312 1.07 16.96 7.39
CA PHE A 312 1.40 16.57 8.75
C PHE A 312 1.13 17.66 9.80
N LEU A 313 0.85 18.90 9.40
CA LEU A 313 0.40 19.95 10.33
C LEU A 313 -0.99 19.65 10.92
N CYS A 314 -1.81 18.88 10.22
CA CYS A 314 -3.16 18.47 10.64
C CYS A 314 -3.13 17.36 11.69
N LYS A 315 -4.26 17.13 12.36
CA LYS A 315 -4.47 15.95 13.23
C LYS A 315 -4.66 14.69 12.39
N ASP A 316 -4.35 13.54 12.97
CA ASP A 316 -4.53 12.26 12.28
C ASP A 316 -5.99 12.02 11.87
N LEU A 317 -6.94 12.37 12.74
CA LEU A 317 -8.37 12.24 12.45
C LEU A 317 -8.80 13.09 11.26
N ASP A 318 -8.37 14.36 11.22
CA ASP A 318 -8.71 15.30 10.14
C ASP A 318 -8.18 14.80 8.78
N ILE A 319 -6.98 14.22 8.77
CA ILE A 319 -6.36 13.62 7.59
C ILE A 319 -7.17 12.42 7.12
N VAL A 320 -7.48 11.49 8.03
CA VAL A 320 -8.22 10.26 7.70
C VAL A 320 -9.61 10.58 7.16
N GLU A 321 -10.38 11.42 7.86
CA GLU A 321 -11.73 11.79 7.44
C GLU A 321 -11.73 12.49 6.08
N SER A 322 -10.79 13.43 5.87
CA SER A 322 -10.65 14.11 4.58
C SER A 322 -10.29 13.15 3.45
N LEU A 323 -9.34 12.24 3.68
CA LEU A 323 -8.94 11.26 2.67
C LEU A 323 -10.10 10.32 2.32
N GLU A 324 -10.83 9.83 3.32
CA GLU A 324 -11.96 8.93 3.09
C GLU A 324 -13.10 9.58 2.34
N LYS A 325 -13.38 10.85 2.63
CA LYS A 325 -14.37 11.61 1.89
C LYS A 325 -13.95 11.79 0.43
N LEU A 326 -12.68 12.10 0.17
CA LEU A 326 -12.15 12.23 -1.20
C LEU A 326 -12.17 10.90 -1.97
N ILE A 327 -11.97 9.77 -1.28
CA ILE A 327 -12.14 8.43 -1.85
C ILE A 327 -13.61 8.15 -2.17
N TYR A 328 -14.52 8.46 -1.23
CA TYR A 328 -15.96 8.28 -1.42
C TYR A 328 -16.51 9.13 -2.57
N GLU A 329 -16.05 10.38 -2.71
CA GLU A 329 -16.38 11.29 -3.81
C GLU A 329 -15.66 10.93 -5.13
N ASN A 330 -14.84 9.88 -5.14
CA ASN A 330 -14.03 9.43 -6.29
C ASN A 330 -13.08 10.51 -6.85
N LYS A 331 -12.67 11.46 -6.01
CA LYS A 331 -11.59 12.44 -6.31
C LYS A 331 -10.22 11.82 -6.16
N ILE A 332 -10.09 10.84 -5.26
CA ILE A 332 -8.95 9.93 -5.16
C ILE A 332 -9.49 8.53 -5.47
N HIS A 333 -9.12 8.00 -6.63
CA HIS A 333 -9.64 6.71 -7.09
C HIS A 333 -8.79 5.55 -6.55
N ILE A 334 -9.40 4.71 -5.71
CA ILE A 334 -8.82 3.43 -5.27
C ILE A 334 -9.68 2.30 -5.85
N PRO A 335 -9.14 1.47 -6.75
CA PRO A 335 -9.87 0.36 -7.34
C PRO A 335 -10.40 -0.65 -6.33
N ALA A 336 -11.34 -1.50 -6.75
CA ALA A 336 -12.05 -2.39 -5.85
C ALA A 336 -11.15 -3.45 -5.21
N THR A 337 -10.14 -3.91 -5.95
CA THR A 337 -9.18 -4.94 -5.51
C THR A 337 -7.90 -4.37 -4.89
N GLU A 338 -7.72 -3.05 -4.93
CA GLU A 338 -6.49 -2.39 -4.45
C GLU A 338 -6.51 -2.19 -2.93
N ILE A 339 -5.46 -2.67 -2.27
CA ILE A 339 -5.14 -2.36 -0.88
C ILE A 339 -3.74 -1.75 -0.82
N ARG A 340 -3.68 -0.47 -0.47
CA ARG A 340 -2.42 0.26 -0.28
C ARG A 340 -1.88 0.00 1.11
N ARG A 341 -0.56 -0.26 1.17
CA ARG A 341 0.16 -0.54 2.42
C ARG A 341 1.58 0.04 2.36
N PRO A 342 2.16 0.46 3.49
CA PRO A 342 3.57 0.83 3.56
C PRO A 342 4.49 -0.26 2.98
N HIS A 343 5.37 0.11 2.04
CA HIS A 343 6.35 -0.81 1.46
C HIS A 343 7.55 -1.10 2.38
N PHE A 344 7.78 -0.22 3.35
CA PHE A 344 8.73 -0.47 4.44
C PHE A 344 8.01 -0.24 5.77
N ARG A 345 8.38 -1.03 6.79
CA ARG A 345 7.85 -0.86 8.13
C ARG A 345 8.85 -0.15 9.01
N ARG A 346 8.34 0.74 9.87
CA ARG A 346 9.12 1.21 11.01
C ARG A 346 8.78 0.40 12.24
N ASN A 347 9.81 0.01 12.98
CA ASN A 347 9.63 -0.61 14.29
C ASN A 347 9.22 0.46 15.31
N PHE A 348 7.93 0.82 15.31
CA PHE A 348 7.35 1.58 16.42
C PHE A 348 7.38 0.68 17.67
N LYS A 349 7.89 1.21 18.78
CA LYS A 349 8.00 0.47 20.05
C LYS A 349 6.64 0.40 20.74
N ARG A 350 5.74 -0.42 20.20
CA ARG A 350 4.40 -0.71 20.76
C ARG A 350 4.20 -2.20 20.98
N SER A 351 3.21 -2.55 21.81
CA SER A 351 2.88 -3.94 22.14
C SER A 351 2.27 -4.68 20.95
N PHE A 352 1.49 -3.98 20.12
CA PHE A 352 0.97 -4.48 18.85
C PHE A 352 1.82 -3.93 17.69
N LYS A 353 2.21 -4.80 16.75
CA LYS A 353 2.78 -4.36 15.47
C LYS A 353 1.62 -4.04 14.53
N ILE A 354 1.20 -2.79 14.52
CA ILE A 354 0.07 -2.31 13.72
C ILE A 354 0.58 -1.83 12.37
N THR A 355 -0.14 -2.18 11.32
CA THR A 355 0.03 -1.59 9.99
C THR A 355 -1.26 -0.89 9.56
N THR A 356 -1.12 0.29 8.97
CA THR A 356 -2.23 1.04 8.38
C THR A 356 -2.38 0.67 6.91
N GLU A 357 -3.60 0.37 6.50
CA GLU A 357 -3.93 0.01 5.12
C GLU A 357 -5.05 0.91 4.61
N CYS A 358 -5.07 1.18 3.30
CA CYS A 358 -6.13 1.96 2.65
C CYS A 358 -6.74 1.18 1.48
N SER A 359 -8.07 1.17 1.39
CA SER A 359 -8.83 0.65 0.24
C SER A 359 -9.89 1.66 -0.19
N LYS A 360 -10.77 1.29 -1.13
CA LYS A 360 -11.98 2.08 -1.46
C LYS A 360 -12.89 2.36 -0.25
N PHE A 361 -12.74 1.61 0.85
CA PHE A 361 -13.49 1.81 2.08
C PHE A 361 -12.78 2.72 3.10
N GLY A 362 -11.62 3.27 2.73
CA GLY A 362 -10.82 4.15 3.58
C GLY A 362 -9.71 3.44 4.34
N ILE A 363 -9.27 4.05 5.44
CA ILE A 363 -8.12 3.59 6.22
C ILE A 363 -8.55 2.60 7.30
N ARG A 364 -7.76 1.56 7.55
CA ARG A 364 -7.88 0.68 8.72
C ARG A 364 -6.54 0.40 9.37
N CYS A 365 -6.57 -0.05 10.62
CA CYS A 365 -5.42 -0.58 11.36
C CYS A 365 -5.51 -2.10 11.48
N VAL A 366 -4.47 -2.82 11.06
CA VAL A 366 -4.36 -4.28 11.11
C VAL A 366 -3.19 -4.68 12.00
N VAL A 367 -3.39 -5.68 12.88
CA VAL A 367 -2.34 -6.22 13.74
C VAL A 367 -1.60 -7.34 13.03
N LYS A 368 -0.26 -7.26 12.97
CA LYS A 368 0.60 -8.29 12.34
C LYS A 368 1.54 -8.91 13.37
N ASN A 369 1.88 -10.19 13.20
CA ASN A 369 2.94 -10.88 13.93
C ASN A 369 4.03 -11.36 12.97
N GLY A 370 5.01 -10.48 12.70
CA GLY A 370 5.97 -10.72 11.63
C GLY A 370 5.29 -10.58 10.28
N TYR A 371 5.26 -11.68 9.51
CA TYR A 371 4.61 -11.74 8.19
C TYR A 371 3.14 -12.20 8.25
N THR A 372 2.66 -12.74 9.37
CA THR A 372 1.29 -13.24 9.49
C THR A 372 0.36 -12.19 10.11
N GLU A 373 -0.84 -12.03 9.57
CA GLU A 373 -1.87 -11.18 10.16
C GLU A 373 -2.52 -11.92 11.34
N ILE A 374 -2.61 -11.25 12.49
CA ILE A 374 -3.46 -11.74 13.58
C ILE A 374 -4.85 -11.22 13.26
N ASN A 375 -5.78 -12.13 12.96
CA ASN A 375 -7.16 -11.73 12.71
C ASN A 375 -7.83 -11.30 14.03
N THR A 376 -7.76 -10.01 14.32
CA THR A 376 -8.45 -9.36 15.44
C THR A 376 -9.88 -8.96 15.12
N ALA A 377 -10.35 -9.20 13.88
CA ALA A 377 -11.63 -8.67 13.40
C ALA A 377 -12.83 -9.26 14.14
N LEU A 378 -12.83 -10.58 14.39
CA LEU A 378 -13.87 -11.22 15.19
C LEU A 378 -13.88 -10.74 16.65
N ILE A 379 -12.70 -10.50 17.23
CA ILE A 379 -12.57 -9.95 18.59
C ILE A 379 -13.15 -8.54 18.65
N ARG A 380 -12.80 -7.70 17.66
CA ARG A 380 -13.33 -6.33 17.56
C ARG A 380 -14.84 -6.32 17.34
N LEU A 381 -15.38 -7.24 16.54
CA LEU A 381 -16.81 -7.41 16.32
C LEU A 381 -17.53 -7.87 17.60
N LYS A 382 -16.97 -8.85 18.32
CA LYS A 382 -17.48 -9.27 19.64
C LYS A 382 -17.54 -8.09 20.60
N ASN A 383 -16.45 -7.35 20.74
CA ASN A 383 -16.37 -6.18 21.61
C ASN A 383 -17.37 -5.10 21.23
N LEU A 384 -17.55 -4.83 19.93
CA LEU A 384 -18.56 -3.91 19.43
C LEU A 384 -19.97 -4.37 19.85
N ILE A 385 -20.33 -5.62 19.61
CA ILE A 385 -21.64 -6.16 20.00
C ILE A 385 -21.84 -6.07 21.50
N THR A 386 -20.86 -6.49 22.31
CA THR A 386 -20.93 -6.39 23.77
C THR A 386 -21.13 -4.94 24.23
N MET A 387 -20.45 -3.98 23.60
CA MET A 387 -20.60 -2.55 23.90
C MET A 387 -21.99 -2.01 23.50
N LEU A 388 -22.58 -2.50 22.40
CA LEU A 388 -23.90 -2.06 21.95
C LEU A 388 -25.04 -2.58 22.85
N TYR A 389 -24.85 -3.76 23.45
CA TYR A 389 -25.86 -4.49 24.21
C TYR A 389 -25.54 -4.54 25.72
N THR A 390 -25.10 -3.43 26.32
CA THR A 390 -24.74 -3.39 27.76
C THR A 390 -25.92 -3.31 28.72
N ASP A 391 -27.03 -2.71 28.30
CA ASP A 391 -28.20 -2.46 29.17
C ASP A 391 -29.11 -3.69 29.24
N SER A 392 -29.78 -3.90 30.38
CA SER A 392 -30.61 -5.10 30.64
C SER A 392 -31.65 -5.38 29.54
N ASN A 393 -32.36 -4.34 29.07
CA ASN A 393 -33.35 -4.47 28.00
C ASN A 393 -32.72 -4.88 26.66
N ASN A 394 -31.50 -4.42 26.39
CA ASN A 394 -30.79 -4.77 25.16
C ASN A 394 -30.28 -6.22 25.25
N LEU A 395 -29.78 -6.65 26.41
CA LEU A 395 -29.36 -8.04 26.65
C LEU A 395 -30.51 -9.04 26.42
N GLU A 396 -31.72 -8.74 26.86
CA GLU A 396 -32.90 -9.58 26.57
C GLU A 396 -33.19 -9.67 25.06
N ARG A 397 -33.14 -8.54 24.35
CA ARG A 397 -33.30 -8.51 22.89
C ARG A 397 -32.23 -9.35 22.18
N LEU A 398 -30.97 -9.26 22.60
CA LEU A 398 -29.89 -10.07 22.04
C LEU A 398 -30.06 -11.55 22.35
N ASN A 399 -30.42 -11.90 23.58
CA ASN A 399 -30.76 -13.27 23.97
C ASN A 399 -31.87 -13.86 23.09
N TRP A 400 -32.92 -13.08 22.81
CA TRP A 400 -33.98 -13.51 21.91
C TRP A 400 -33.49 -13.76 20.48
N LYS A 401 -32.62 -12.88 19.96
CA LYS A 401 -32.01 -13.09 18.63
C LYS A 401 -31.13 -14.34 18.58
N LEU A 402 -30.43 -14.65 19.67
CA LEU A 402 -29.54 -15.80 19.79
C LEU A 402 -30.23 -17.08 20.33
N ARG A 403 -31.57 -17.10 20.44
CA ARG A 403 -32.32 -18.20 21.08
C ARG A 403 -32.08 -19.59 20.49
N ASN A 404 -31.71 -19.66 19.21
CA ASN A 404 -31.44 -20.91 18.49
C ASN A 404 -29.96 -21.33 18.52
N ILE A 405 -29.09 -20.55 19.19
CA ILE A 405 -27.67 -20.86 19.32
C ILE A 405 -27.42 -21.58 20.65
N HIS A 406 -26.84 -22.78 20.58
CA HIS A 406 -26.53 -23.59 21.75
C HIS A 406 -25.28 -23.09 22.47
N GLY A 407 -25.34 -22.87 23.78
CA GLY A 407 -24.18 -22.51 24.62
C GLY A 407 -24.59 -22.44 26.10
N ASP A 408 -23.64 -22.73 26.98
CA ASP A 408 -23.84 -22.81 28.43
C ASP A 408 -24.04 -21.43 29.06
N ASN A 409 -23.42 -20.42 28.47
CA ASN A 409 -23.57 -19.02 28.88
C ASN A 409 -23.70 -18.09 27.66
N PHE A 410 -24.02 -16.82 27.95
CA PHE A 410 -24.25 -15.79 26.95
C PHE A 410 -23.03 -15.48 26.08
N GLU A 411 -21.84 -15.43 26.68
CA GLU A 411 -20.60 -15.16 25.95
C GLU A 411 -20.31 -16.27 24.94
N GLU A 412 -20.51 -17.52 25.34
CA GLU A 412 -20.35 -18.68 24.47
C GLU A 412 -21.36 -18.68 23.32
N LYS A 413 -22.61 -18.28 23.56
CA LYS A 413 -23.62 -18.15 22.49
C LYS A 413 -23.22 -17.09 21.46
N ILE A 414 -22.71 -15.94 21.91
CA ILE A 414 -22.20 -14.91 20.99
C ILE A 414 -21.02 -15.46 20.19
N GLU A 415 -20.03 -16.08 20.84
CA GLU A 415 -18.85 -16.62 20.16
C GLU A 415 -19.23 -17.66 19.10
N LYS A 416 -20.11 -18.60 19.43
CA LYS A 416 -20.60 -19.60 18.48
C LYS A 416 -21.34 -18.96 17.31
N TYR A 417 -22.17 -17.95 17.56
CA TYR A 417 -22.85 -17.21 16.50
C TYR A 417 -21.87 -16.51 15.56
N LEU A 418 -20.86 -15.82 16.13
CA LEU A 418 -19.82 -15.14 15.37
C LEU A 418 -18.96 -16.08 14.53
N LEU A 419 -18.75 -17.32 14.98
CA LEU A 419 -17.99 -18.34 14.26
C LEU A 419 -18.80 -19.04 13.16
N SER A 420 -20.13 -19.12 13.30
CA SER A 420 -21.00 -19.88 12.39
C SER A 420 -21.65 -19.04 11.28
N GLU A 421 -21.86 -17.75 11.51
CA GLU A 421 -22.63 -16.89 10.60
C GLU A 421 -21.71 -15.95 9.80
N ASP A 422 -22.17 -15.53 8.61
CA ASP A 422 -21.47 -14.55 7.80
C ASP A 422 -21.43 -13.15 8.48
N PRO A 423 -20.25 -12.49 8.58
CA PRO A 423 -20.12 -11.20 9.24
C PRO A 423 -21.06 -10.10 8.73
N LYS A 424 -21.39 -10.10 7.44
CA LYS A 424 -22.32 -9.13 6.84
C LYS A 424 -23.72 -9.31 7.42
N ARG A 425 -24.18 -10.57 7.53
CA ARG A 425 -25.48 -10.91 8.14
C ARG A 425 -25.51 -10.58 9.63
N ILE A 426 -24.40 -10.77 10.34
CA ILE A 426 -24.29 -10.40 11.75
C ILE A 426 -24.51 -8.89 11.91
N LEU A 427 -23.85 -8.06 11.10
CA LEU A 427 -24.06 -6.60 11.13
C LEU A 427 -25.50 -6.22 10.77
N MET A 428 -26.08 -6.81 9.72
CA MET A 428 -27.46 -6.57 9.32
C MET A 428 -28.44 -6.89 10.47
N ASN A 429 -28.27 -8.04 11.11
CA ASN A 429 -29.20 -8.52 12.12
C ASN A 429 -28.99 -7.87 13.49
N LEU A 430 -27.75 -7.55 13.88
CA LEU A 430 -27.42 -7.09 15.24
C LEU A 430 -27.18 -5.59 15.37
N ILE A 431 -26.86 -4.89 14.26
CA ILE A 431 -26.49 -3.47 14.29
C ILE A 431 -27.47 -2.63 13.47
N PHE A 432 -27.72 -3.00 12.21
CA PHE A 432 -28.57 -2.21 11.31
C PHE A 432 -30.08 -2.32 11.61
N ASP A 433 -30.46 -3.18 12.56
CA ASP A 433 -31.83 -3.28 13.04
C ASP A 433 -32.23 -2.16 14.04
N ASN A 434 -31.31 -1.25 14.36
CA ASN A 434 -31.56 -0.08 15.19
C ASN A 434 -30.64 1.10 14.79
N PRO A 435 -31.20 2.26 14.39
CA PRO A 435 -30.41 3.46 14.07
C PRO A 435 -29.44 3.90 15.17
N ASP A 436 -29.79 3.73 16.45
CA ASP A 436 -28.93 4.09 17.57
C ASP A 436 -27.67 3.21 17.62
N TYR A 437 -27.77 1.94 17.25
CA TYR A 437 -26.65 1.02 17.20
C TYR A 437 -25.69 1.36 16.06
N VAL A 438 -26.22 1.80 14.92
CA VAL A 438 -25.41 2.30 13.80
C VAL A 438 -24.59 3.52 14.24
N LEU A 439 -25.21 4.50 14.90
CA LEU A 439 -24.50 5.69 15.40
C LEU A 439 -23.46 5.37 16.47
N LYS A 440 -23.76 4.45 17.40
CA LYS A 440 -22.78 3.96 18.40
C LYS A 440 -21.63 3.21 17.73
N THR A 441 -21.89 2.48 16.65
CA THR A 441 -20.87 1.77 15.87
C THR A 441 -19.89 2.75 15.22
N PHE A 442 -20.39 3.84 14.62
CA PHE A 442 -19.51 4.87 14.03
C PHE A 442 -18.58 5.47 15.08
N LYS A 443 -19.07 5.73 16.30
CA LYS A 443 -18.24 6.21 17.42
C LYS A 443 -17.21 5.17 17.88
N TYR A 444 -17.57 3.89 17.90
CA TYR A 444 -16.67 2.80 18.31
C TYR A 444 -15.44 2.66 17.40
N LEU A 445 -15.62 2.86 16.09
CA LEU A 445 -14.54 2.74 15.11
C LEU A 445 -13.46 3.85 15.22
N LYS A 446 -13.64 4.82 16.14
CA LYS A 446 -12.76 5.96 16.48
C LYS A 446 -12.53 7.00 15.37
N TYR A 447 -12.40 6.58 14.12
CA TYR A 447 -12.07 7.44 12.99
C TYR A 447 -12.75 7.00 11.70
N GLY A 448 -12.88 7.94 10.77
CA GLY A 448 -13.38 7.71 9.42
C GLY A 448 -14.67 8.49 9.12
N ASP A 449 -14.92 8.68 7.83
CA ASP A 449 -16.06 9.44 7.34
C ASP A 449 -17.30 8.54 7.18
N PHE A 450 -18.28 8.69 8.06
CA PHE A 450 -19.49 7.86 8.05
C PHE A 450 -20.75 8.71 7.89
N GLU A 451 -21.56 8.35 6.90
CA GLU A 451 -22.91 8.87 6.70
C GLU A 451 -23.94 7.78 6.96
N PHE A 452 -25.11 8.17 7.48
CA PHE A 452 -26.22 7.24 7.65
C PHE A 452 -26.74 6.79 6.27
N PRO A 453 -26.94 5.48 6.01
CA PRO A 453 -27.37 5.01 4.71
C PRO A 453 -28.88 5.20 4.51
N TYR A 454 -29.25 5.92 3.45
CA TYR A 454 -30.66 6.16 3.06
C TYR A 454 -31.10 5.32 1.84
N SER A 455 -30.29 4.37 1.38
CA SER A 455 -30.62 3.48 0.27
C SER A 455 -29.97 2.11 0.46
N PRO A 456 -30.52 1.01 -0.12
CA PRO A 456 -29.92 -0.32 -0.02
C PRO A 456 -28.48 -0.39 -0.52
N LEU A 457 -28.14 0.34 -1.60
CA LEU A 457 -26.78 0.40 -2.14
C LEU A 457 -25.81 1.09 -1.17
N LYS A 458 -26.24 2.20 -0.56
CA LYS A 458 -25.44 2.89 0.47
C LYS A 458 -25.31 2.03 1.72
N GLU A 459 -26.35 1.30 2.11
CA GLU A 459 -26.31 0.39 3.26
C GLU A 459 -25.27 -0.71 3.04
N ASP A 460 -25.26 -1.36 1.88
CA ASP A 460 -24.26 -2.36 1.52
C ASP A 460 -22.83 -1.81 1.61
N PHE A 461 -22.62 -0.59 1.07
CA PHE A 461 -21.34 0.09 1.16
C PHE A 461 -20.91 0.37 2.60
N VAL A 462 -21.80 0.91 3.44
CA VAL A 462 -21.50 1.21 4.85
C VAL A 462 -21.22 -0.07 5.64
N ILE A 463 -21.96 -1.17 5.39
CA ILE A 463 -21.71 -2.47 6.01
C ILE A 463 -20.30 -2.97 5.65
N ASN A 464 -19.94 -2.95 4.37
CA ASN A 464 -18.60 -3.36 3.93
C ASN A 464 -17.50 -2.45 4.51
N LYS A 465 -17.78 -1.15 4.66
CA LYS A 465 -16.87 -0.19 5.31
C LYS A 465 -16.68 -0.50 6.80
N ILE A 466 -17.74 -0.85 7.53
CA ILE A 466 -17.65 -1.29 8.93
C ILE A 466 -16.82 -2.58 9.04
N LEU A 467 -17.08 -3.58 8.20
CA LEU A 467 -16.30 -4.82 8.17
C LEU A 467 -14.82 -4.56 7.90
N TRP A 468 -14.52 -3.71 6.91
CA TRP A 468 -13.17 -3.27 6.58
C TRP A 468 -12.46 -2.68 7.80
N LYS A 469 -13.12 -1.75 8.49
CA LYS A 469 -12.60 -1.04 9.66
C LYS A 469 -12.39 -1.95 10.88
N LEU A 470 -13.27 -2.93 11.06
CA LEU A 470 -13.09 -3.97 12.07
C LEU A 470 -11.88 -4.87 11.77
N GLY A 471 -11.44 -4.95 10.52
CA GLY A 471 -10.27 -5.72 10.09
C GLY A 471 -10.60 -6.93 9.22
N PHE A 472 -11.85 -7.08 8.77
CA PHE A 472 -12.21 -8.12 7.80
C PHE A 472 -11.73 -7.72 6.39
N ASN A 473 -11.27 -8.70 5.62
CA ASN A 473 -11.02 -8.50 4.19
C ASN A 473 -12.35 -8.62 3.45
N SER A 474 -12.78 -7.56 2.79
CA SER A 474 -13.98 -7.58 1.95
C SER A 474 -13.64 -8.25 0.61
N MET A 475 -14.44 -9.24 0.23
CA MET A 475 -14.33 -9.88 -1.08
C MET A 475 -14.85 -8.93 -2.16
N ASN A 476 -13.96 -8.14 -2.75
CA ASN A 476 -14.30 -7.23 -3.84
C ASN A 476 -13.87 -7.83 -5.18
N PHE A 477 -14.81 -7.89 -6.10
CA PHE A 477 -14.56 -8.30 -7.47
C PHE A 477 -14.74 -7.10 -8.41
N PRO A 478 -14.00 -7.02 -9.51
CA PRO A 478 -14.26 -6.07 -10.58
C PRO A 478 -15.68 -6.21 -11.13
N GLU A 479 -16.25 -5.12 -11.62
CA GLU A 479 -17.66 -5.09 -12.02
C GLU A 479 -17.94 -5.63 -13.43
N TYR A 480 -16.93 -5.84 -14.28
CA TYR A 480 -17.15 -6.14 -15.71
C TYR A 480 -18.03 -7.38 -15.95
N LEU A 481 -17.82 -8.49 -15.24
CA LEU A 481 -18.67 -9.69 -15.36
C LEU A 481 -20.07 -9.47 -14.80
N SER A 482 -20.19 -8.80 -13.65
CA SER A 482 -21.50 -8.57 -13.04
C SER A 482 -22.36 -7.63 -13.90
N VAL A 483 -21.74 -6.61 -14.51
CA VAL A 483 -22.35 -5.70 -15.48
C VAL A 483 -22.79 -6.45 -16.74
N PHE A 484 -21.94 -7.31 -17.30
CA PHE A 484 -22.31 -8.13 -18.46
C PHE A 484 -23.53 -9.00 -18.16
N TRP A 485 -23.52 -9.77 -17.06
CA TRP A 485 -24.65 -10.65 -16.73
C TRP A 485 -25.93 -9.87 -16.42
N LYS A 486 -25.82 -8.69 -15.81
CA LYS A 486 -26.96 -7.79 -15.62
C LYS A 486 -27.53 -7.34 -16.97
N ARG A 487 -26.68 -6.87 -17.90
CA ARG A 487 -27.07 -6.43 -19.25
C ARG A 487 -27.64 -7.59 -20.07
N HIS A 488 -27.05 -8.78 -19.98
CA HIS A 488 -27.56 -10.02 -20.59
C HIS A 488 -28.98 -10.34 -20.11
N ASN A 489 -29.18 -10.39 -18.79
CA ASN A 489 -30.50 -10.68 -18.20
C ASN A 489 -31.53 -9.60 -18.55
N GLN A 490 -31.12 -8.33 -18.57
CA GLN A 490 -31.98 -7.22 -18.97
C GLN A 490 -32.39 -7.34 -20.44
N PHE A 491 -31.44 -7.62 -21.34
CA PHE A 491 -31.71 -7.78 -22.77
C PHE A 491 -32.64 -8.98 -23.02
N GLN A 492 -32.36 -10.13 -22.40
CA GLN A 492 -33.21 -11.31 -22.50
C GLN A 492 -34.65 -11.05 -21.99
N LYS A 493 -34.80 -10.33 -20.87
CA LYS A 493 -36.13 -9.93 -20.36
C LYS A 493 -36.83 -8.99 -21.33
N THR A 494 -36.10 -8.05 -21.92
CA THR A 494 -36.64 -7.08 -22.87
C THR A 494 -37.18 -7.77 -24.12
N ILE A 495 -36.45 -8.74 -24.67
CA ILE A 495 -36.90 -9.54 -25.84
C ILE A 495 -38.16 -10.35 -25.52
N LYS A 496 -38.30 -10.87 -24.29
CA LYS A 496 -39.46 -11.68 -23.87
C LYS A 496 -40.73 -10.86 -23.64
N VAL A 497 -40.61 -9.58 -23.33
CA VAL A 497 -41.75 -8.71 -22.96
C VAL A 497 -42.29 -7.95 -24.15
N ASN A 498 -41.45 -7.61 -25.13
CA ASN A 498 -41.83 -6.78 -26.26
C ASN A 498 -41.98 -7.63 -27.52
N ASP A 499 -43.13 -7.49 -28.20
CA ASP A 499 -43.33 -8.08 -29.51
C ASP A 499 -42.71 -7.13 -30.55
N ILE A 500 -41.83 -7.64 -31.43
CA ILE A 500 -41.05 -6.84 -32.41
C ILE A 500 -41.93 -6.31 -33.58
N VAL A 501 -43.14 -5.86 -33.26
CA VAL A 501 -44.18 -5.46 -34.21
C VAL A 501 -44.22 -3.94 -34.32
N SER A 502 -44.01 -3.20 -33.23
CA SER A 502 -43.98 -1.74 -33.24
C SER A 502 -42.56 -1.15 -33.38
N GLU A 503 -42.45 0.13 -33.73
CA GLU A 503 -41.17 0.85 -33.69
C GLU A 503 -40.73 1.14 -32.24
N GLU A 504 -41.69 1.37 -31.33
CA GLU A 504 -41.41 1.62 -29.91
C GLU A 504 -40.76 0.39 -29.25
N ASP A 505 -41.29 -0.80 -29.51
CA ASP A 505 -40.71 -2.07 -29.06
C ASP A 505 -39.29 -2.29 -29.60
N ARG A 506 -39.07 -1.95 -30.87
CA ARG A 506 -37.75 -2.04 -31.52
C ARG A 506 -36.74 -1.06 -30.92
N GLU A 507 -37.15 0.15 -30.55
CA GLU A 507 -36.28 1.11 -29.85
C GLU A 507 -35.89 0.62 -28.45
N VAL A 508 -36.83 0.04 -27.70
CA VAL A 508 -36.55 -0.52 -26.37
C VAL A 508 -35.55 -1.69 -26.47
N ILE A 509 -35.76 -2.61 -27.41
CA ILE A 509 -34.83 -3.72 -27.68
C ILE A 509 -33.48 -3.19 -28.14
N ARG A 510 -33.43 -2.18 -29.00
CA ARG A 510 -32.18 -1.57 -29.48
C ARG A 510 -31.38 -0.96 -28.34
N SER A 511 -32.02 -0.20 -27.46
CA SER A 511 -31.38 0.42 -26.29
C SER A 511 -30.76 -0.63 -25.36
N ALA A 512 -31.48 -1.71 -25.08
CA ALA A 512 -30.94 -2.83 -24.29
C ALA A 512 -29.82 -3.59 -25.03
N GLY A 513 -30.00 -3.83 -26.33
CA GLY A 513 -29.06 -4.57 -27.18
C GLY A 513 -27.72 -3.87 -27.35
N VAL A 514 -27.72 -2.54 -27.58
CA VAL A 514 -26.47 -1.76 -27.70
C VAL A 514 -25.60 -1.93 -26.46
N ASN A 515 -26.18 -1.77 -25.27
CA ASN A 515 -25.46 -1.95 -24.02
C ASN A 515 -24.93 -3.39 -23.85
N TYR A 516 -25.72 -4.39 -24.23
CA TYR A 516 -25.33 -5.79 -24.17
C TYR A 516 -24.13 -6.12 -25.08
N PHE A 517 -24.18 -5.68 -26.35
CA PHE A 517 -23.09 -5.93 -27.29
C PHE A 517 -21.81 -5.15 -26.96
N VAL A 518 -21.91 -3.95 -26.39
CA VAL A 518 -20.74 -3.24 -25.85
C VAL A 518 -20.08 -4.07 -24.74
N SER A 519 -20.86 -4.64 -23.81
CA SER A 519 -20.28 -5.53 -22.79
C SER A 519 -19.75 -6.85 -23.34
N LEU A 520 -20.28 -7.35 -24.46
CA LEU A 520 -19.68 -8.49 -25.15
C LEU A 520 -18.32 -8.13 -25.76
N GLU A 521 -18.22 -6.99 -26.44
CA GLU A 521 -16.95 -6.46 -26.98
C GLU A 521 -15.92 -6.31 -25.84
N GLU A 522 -16.30 -5.70 -24.71
CA GLU A 522 -15.45 -5.57 -23.51
C GLU A 522 -14.95 -6.93 -22.99
N ILE A 523 -15.83 -7.94 -22.94
CA ILE A 523 -15.49 -9.29 -22.46
C ILE A 523 -14.55 -10.02 -23.41
N LEU A 524 -14.78 -9.93 -24.72
CA LEU A 524 -13.94 -10.59 -25.71
C LEU A 524 -12.56 -9.91 -25.77
N ASP A 525 -12.51 -8.57 -25.70
CA ASP A 525 -11.27 -7.79 -25.60
C ASP A 525 -10.45 -8.18 -24.36
N TYR A 526 -11.09 -8.24 -23.20
CA TYR A 526 -10.45 -8.67 -21.96
C TYR A 526 -9.92 -10.11 -22.10
N SER A 527 -10.77 -11.03 -22.57
CA SER A 527 -10.40 -12.44 -22.73
C SER A 527 -9.22 -12.62 -23.67
N LEU A 528 -9.26 -12.00 -24.85
CA LEU A 528 -8.21 -12.10 -25.86
C LEU A 528 -6.90 -11.47 -25.36
N SER A 529 -6.99 -10.29 -24.72
CA SER A 529 -5.82 -9.62 -24.14
C SER A 529 -5.17 -10.48 -23.06
N PHE A 530 -5.97 -11.00 -22.13
CA PHE A 530 -5.49 -11.86 -21.05
C PHE A 530 -4.87 -13.15 -21.56
N ILE A 531 -5.58 -13.89 -22.42
CA ILE A 531 -5.11 -15.22 -22.83
C ILE A 531 -3.86 -15.10 -23.70
N THR A 532 -3.78 -14.10 -24.58
CA THR A 532 -2.56 -13.79 -25.37
C THR A 532 -1.39 -13.49 -24.44
N TRP A 533 -1.57 -12.57 -23.49
CA TRP A 533 -0.54 -12.22 -22.51
C TRP A 533 -0.10 -13.41 -21.66
N SER A 534 -1.06 -14.20 -21.15
CA SER A 534 -0.82 -15.31 -20.22
C SER A 534 -0.09 -16.50 -20.85
N LEU A 535 -0.25 -16.70 -22.15
CA LEU A 535 0.38 -17.80 -22.87
C LEU A 535 1.75 -17.41 -23.42
N LEU A 536 1.90 -16.17 -23.86
CA LEU A 536 3.05 -15.78 -24.69
C LEU A 536 4.12 -14.97 -23.94
N SER A 537 3.77 -14.29 -22.84
CA SER A 537 4.73 -13.45 -22.11
C SER A 537 5.70 -14.27 -21.25
N ASP A 538 6.87 -13.69 -20.95
CA ASP A 538 7.78 -14.19 -19.93
C ASP A 538 7.37 -13.69 -18.55
N HIS A 539 6.58 -14.49 -17.83
CA HIS A 539 6.09 -14.09 -16.52
C HIS A 539 7.12 -14.14 -15.40
N TYR A 540 8.26 -14.81 -15.61
CA TYR A 540 9.28 -14.96 -14.58
C TYR A 540 10.21 -13.74 -14.51
N LEU A 541 10.59 -13.17 -15.66
CA LEU A 541 11.47 -11.99 -15.69
C LEU A 541 10.74 -10.69 -16.04
N ASP A 542 9.81 -10.72 -16.98
CA ASP A 542 9.26 -9.47 -17.52
C ASP A 542 8.05 -9.00 -16.69
N THR A 543 7.07 -9.89 -16.47
CA THR A 543 5.79 -9.47 -15.88
C THR A 543 5.65 -9.79 -14.38
N ASN A 544 6.56 -10.58 -13.80
CA ASN A 544 6.50 -11.04 -12.41
C ASN A 544 5.14 -11.63 -11.99
N PHE A 545 4.47 -12.34 -12.90
CA PHE A 545 3.12 -12.88 -12.71
C PHE A 545 2.05 -11.84 -12.31
N VAL A 546 2.23 -10.56 -12.60
CA VAL A 546 1.23 -9.50 -12.37
C VAL A 546 0.46 -9.21 -13.65
N PHE A 547 -0.85 -9.44 -13.62
CA PHE A 547 -1.75 -9.11 -14.71
C PHE A 547 -2.32 -7.70 -14.55
N ASN A 548 -2.12 -6.87 -15.58
CA ASN A 548 -2.78 -5.58 -15.78
C ASN A 548 -3.40 -5.57 -17.19
N LEU A 549 -4.65 -5.14 -17.31
CA LEU A 549 -5.38 -5.19 -18.58
C LEU A 549 -4.75 -4.29 -19.67
N ASP A 550 -4.28 -3.09 -19.32
CA ASP A 550 -3.72 -2.15 -20.30
C ASP A 550 -2.38 -2.66 -20.85
N SER A 551 -1.52 -3.22 -19.98
CA SER A 551 -0.28 -3.88 -20.39
C SER A 551 -0.57 -5.10 -21.26
N ALA A 552 -1.59 -5.89 -20.91
CA ALA A 552 -1.99 -7.06 -21.69
C ALA A 552 -2.57 -6.69 -23.07
N ARG A 553 -3.32 -5.58 -23.19
CA ARG A 553 -3.79 -5.05 -24.48
C ARG A 553 -2.63 -4.62 -25.37
N THR A 554 -1.67 -3.91 -24.81
CA THR A 554 -0.47 -3.47 -25.53
C THR A 554 0.29 -4.69 -26.06
N PHE A 555 0.53 -5.68 -25.19
CA PHE A 555 1.20 -6.92 -25.55
C PHE A 555 0.42 -7.75 -26.60
N MET A 556 -0.91 -7.81 -26.48
CA MET A 556 -1.78 -8.48 -27.45
C MET A 556 -1.64 -7.86 -28.83
N VAL A 557 -1.67 -6.52 -28.93
CA VAL A 557 -1.50 -5.79 -30.19
C VAL A 557 -0.12 -6.06 -30.78
N GLU A 558 0.95 -5.98 -29.97
CA GLU A 558 2.31 -6.29 -30.41
C GLU A 558 2.44 -7.72 -30.92
N SER A 559 1.78 -8.68 -30.27
CA SER A 559 1.86 -10.12 -30.62
C SER A 559 0.99 -10.50 -31.82
N ILE A 560 -0.25 -10.03 -31.88
CA ILE A 560 -1.22 -10.43 -32.90
C ILE A 560 -1.08 -9.60 -34.17
N ASN A 561 -0.93 -8.27 -34.08
CA ASN A 561 -0.83 -7.44 -35.29
C ASN A 561 0.50 -7.61 -36.02
N SER A 562 1.56 -8.07 -35.34
CA SER A 562 2.85 -8.38 -35.98
C SER A 562 2.83 -9.71 -36.74
N TYR A 563 1.81 -10.54 -36.54
CA TYR A 563 1.63 -11.77 -37.29
C TYR A 563 0.92 -11.46 -38.61
N GLU A 564 1.58 -11.76 -39.73
CA GLU A 564 1.04 -11.57 -41.08
C GLU A 564 -0.11 -12.56 -41.36
N TYR A 565 -1.27 -12.31 -40.76
CA TYR A 565 -2.50 -13.02 -41.04
C TYR A 565 -3.29 -12.30 -42.14
N SER A 566 -3.22 -12.82 -43.37
CA SER A 566 -4.01 -12.30 -44.49
C SER A 566 -5.46 -12.75 -44.36
N ILE A 567 -6.38 -11.80 -44.10
CA ILE A 567 -7.83 -12.04 -44.15
C ILE A 567 -8.31 -12.11 -45.62
N SER A 568 -7.58 -11.41 -46.51
CA SER A 568 -7.67 -11.43 -47.97
C SER A 568 -6.34 -10.94 -48.58
N ASP A 569 -6.19 -10.90 -49.90
CA ASP A 569 -4.98 -10.40 -50.60
C ASP A 569 -4.60 -8.94 -50.25
N SER A 570 -5.42 -8.19 -49.49
CA SER A 570 -5.16 -6.78 -49.14
C SER A 570 -5.53 -6.33 -47.71
N ASP A 571 -6.16 -7.15 -46.86
CA ASP A 571 -6.61 -6.72 -45.52
C ASP A 571 -5.95 -7.52 -44.39
N PHE A 572 -5.33 -6.79 -43.46
CA PHE A 572 -4.73 -7.31 -42.23
C PHE A 572 -5.66 -7.14 -41.03
N LEU A 573 -5.59 -8.08 -40.08
CA LEU A 573 -6.24 -7.92 -38.78
C LEU A 573 -5.55 -6.79 -38.00
N VAL A 574 -6.30 -5.77 -37.61
CA VAL A 574 -5.78 -4.66 -36.78
C VAL A 574 -6.59 -4.57 -35.49
N LEU A 575 -5.93 -4.84 -34.38
CA LEU A 575 -6.42 -4.58 -33.03
C LEU A 575 -5.88 -3.24 -32.50
N ASP A 576 -6.67 -2.59 -31.66
CA ASP A 576 -6.42 -1.31 -31.02
C ASP A 576 -6.02 -1.51 -29.55
N GLY A 577 -4.88 -0.92 -29.15
CA GLY A 577 -4.31 -1.06 -27.80
C GLY A 577 -5.03 -0.26 -26.72
N GLU A 578 -5.88 0.70 -27.09
CA GLU A 578 -6.76 1.43 -26.17
C GLU A 578 -8.07 0.67 -25.88
N GLY A 579 -8.23 -0.53 -26.43
CA GLY A 579 -9.42 -1.37 -26.21
C GLY A 579 -10.63 -0.93 -27.03
N LYS A 580 -10.47 -0.10 -28.07
CA LYS A 580 -11.55 0.33 -28.98
C LYS A 580 -11.84 -0.69 -30.08
N ASN A 581 -11.81 -1.96 -29.72
CA ASN A 581 -11.97 -3.08 -30.64
C ASN A 581 -13.45 -3.38 -30.90
N THR A 582 -13.82 -3.63 -32.16
CA THR A 582 -15.18 -4.07 -32.52
C THR A 582 -15.26 -5.61 -32.50
N LEU A 583 -16.47 -6.17 -32.53
CA LEU A 583 -16.66 -7.64 -32.51
C LEU A 583 -15.83 -8.40 -33.55
N TYR A 584 -15.76 -7.93 -34.78
CA TYR A 584 -15.09 -8.67 -35.86
C TYR A 584 -13.60 -8.98 -35.59
N PRO A 585 -12.74 -7.97 -35.31
CA PRO A 585 -11.34 -8.23 -35.04
C PRO A 585 -11.13 -9.05 -33.76
N LEU A 586 -11.98 -8.86 -32.74
CA LEU A 586 -11.94 -9.66 -31.50
C LEU A 586 -12.24 -11.14 -31.75
N ILE A 587 -13.24 -11.43 -32.59
CA ILE A 587 -13.62 -12.80 -32.98
C ILE A 587 -12.46 -13.46 -33.72
N LYS A 588 -11.91 -12.81 -34.75
CA LYS A 588 -10.80 -13.36 -35.54
C LYS A 588 -9.49 -13.50 -34.74
N GLY A 589 -9.26 -12.63 -33.76
CA GLY A 589 -8.06 -12.65 -32.93
C GLY A 589 -7.83 -13.98 -32.20
N PHE A 590 -8.89 -14.69 -31.79
CA PHE A 590 -8.73 -16.00 -31.14
C PHE A 590 -8.13 -17.07 -32.08
N THR A 591 -8.52 -17.06 -33.36
CA THR A 591 -7.92 -17.96 -34.36
C THR A 591 -6.46 -17.60 -34.63
N VAL A 592 -6.15 -16.31 -34.76
CA VAL A 592 -4.76 -15.87 -34.97
C VAL A 592 -3.87 -16.27 -33.79
N LEU A 593 -4.37 -16.13 -32.56
CA LEU A 593 -3.66 -16.61 -31.37
C LEU A 593 -3.44 -18.13 -31.41
N ALA A 594 -4.44 -18.91 -31.82
CA ALA A 594 -4.31 -20.36 -31.93
C ALA A 594 -3.18 -20.76 -32.91
N GLU A 595 -3.10 -20.08 -34.06
CA GLU A 595 -2.03 -20.31 -35.06
C GLU A 595 -0.66 -19.87 -34.54
N LEU A 596 -0.58 -18.74 -33.84
CA LEU A 596 0.65 -18.25 -33.23
C LEU A 596 1.17 -19.24 -32.16
N CYS A 597 0.28 -19.79 -31.35
CA CYS A 597 0.59 -20.85 -30.40
C CYS A 597 1.18 -22.10 -31.08
N GLU A 598 0.61 -22.53 -32.21
CA GLU A 598 1.13 -23.68 -32.97
C GLU A 598 2.52 -23.39 -33.57
N LYS A 599 2.74 -22.18 -34.09
CA LYS A 599 4.06 -21.75 -34.57
C LYS A 599 5.10 -21.84 -33.45
N TYR A 600 4.81 -21.32 -32.26
CA TYR A 600 5.74 -21.38 -31.14
C TYR A 600 6.00 -22.80 -30.64
N LEU A 601 5.00 -23.69 -30.69
CA LEU A 601 5.22 -25.11 -30.40
C LEU A 601 6.16 -25.77 -31.40
N ALA A 602 6.03 -25.44 -32.69
CA ALA A 602 6.92 -25.95 -33.74
C ALA A 602 8.37 -25.43 -33.61
N GLU A 603 8.53 -24.19 -33.13
CA GLU A 603 9.80 -23.49 -33.01
C GLU A 603 10.36 -23.45 -31.56
N LYS A 604 9.89 -24.34 -30.66
CA LYS A 604 10.11 -24.22 -29.21
C LYS A 604 11.56 -24.00 -28.77
N GLU A 605 12.53 -24.61 -29.45
CA GLU A 605 13.95 -24.54 -29.08
C GLU A 605 14.52 -23.12 -29.25
N ASN A 606 13.93 -22.28 -30.11
CA ASN A 606 14.33 -20.88 -30.31
C ASN A 606 14.04 -20.01 -29.08
N TYR A 607 13.14 -20.45 -28.21
CA TYR A 607 12.66 -19.69 -27.05
C TYR A 607 13.22 -20.20 -25.72
N LYS A 608 14.23 -21.08 -25.79
CA LYS A 608 14.87 -21.64 -24.60
C LYS A 608 15.61 -20.54 -23.82
N ARG A 609 15.42 -20.54 -22.51
CA ARG A 609 16.03 -19.57 -21.60
C ARG A 609 17.54 -19.83 -21.44
N PRO A 610 18.40 -18.80 -21.51
CA PRO A 610 19.82 -18.94 -21.17
C PRO A 610 20.02 -19.20 -19.66
N LEU A 611 21.06 -19.93 -19.28
CA LEU A 611 21.32 -20.28 -17.88
C LEU A 611 21.53 -19.08 -16.95
N SER A 612 22.02 -17.95 -17.47
CA SER A 612 22.22 -16.70 -16.73
C SER A 612 20.91 -16.10 -16.19
N GLU A 613 19.78 -16.46 -16.78
CA GLU A 613 18.45 -16.01 -16.38
C GLU A 613 17.76 -16.96 -15.38
N TYR A 614 18.41 -18.05 -14.94
CA TYR A 614 17.84 -18.98 -13.97
C TYR A 614 17.95 -18.46 -12.53
N PRO A 615 17.03 -18.83 -11.61
CA PRO A 615 17.12 -18.46 -10.21
C PRO A 615 18.39 -19.02 -9.55
N TYR A 616 18.88 -18.32 -8.52
CA TYR A 616 20.11 -18.71 -7.80
C TYR A 616 20.08 -20.11 -7.20
N TYR A 617 18.90 -20.60 -6.81
CA TYR A 617 18.73 -21.94 -6.23
C TYR A 617 18.76 -23.07 -7.27
N HIS A 618 18.68 -22.76 -8.57
CA HIS A 618 18.71 -23.77 -9.61
C HIS A 618 19.99 -24.61 -9.50
N MET A 619 19.85 -25.94 -9.59
CA MET A 619 20.93 -26.93 -9.38
C MET A 619 21.62 -26.91 -8.00
N LYS A 620 21.18 -26.08 -7.04
CA LYS A 620 21.70 -26.08 -5.67
C LYS A 620 20.81 -26.85 -4.69
N THR A 621 19.62 -27.24 -5.13
CA THR A 621 18.67 -28.01 -4.35
C THR A 621 17.79 -28.85 -5.27
N ASP A 622 17.47 -30.07 -4.81
CA ASP A 622 16.51 -30.95 -5.49
C ASP A 622 15.07 -30.74 -5.00
N ILE A 623 14.87 -29.93 -3.95
CA ILE A 623 13.58 -29.69 -3.32
C ILE A 623 12.74 -28.70 -4.13
N TYR A 624 13.36 -27.57 -4.50
CA TYR A 624 12.71 -26.52 -5.29
C TYR A 624 13.17 -26.62 -6.74
N LYS A 625 12.21 -26.74 -7.65
CA LYS A 625 12.46 -26.83 -9.09
C LYS A 625 12.09 -25.53 -9.77
N PHE A 626 12.76 -25.24 -10.88
CA PHE A 626 12.42 -24.11 -11.74
C PHE A 626 11.72 -24.64 -13.00
N PRO A 627 10.43 -24.34 -13.23
CA PRO A 627 9.68 -24.93 -14.32
C PRO A 627 9.72 -24.12 -15.63
N PHE A 628 10.23 -22.89 -15.62
CA PHE A 628 10.16 -21.94 -16.73
C PHE A 628 11.42 -21.93 -17.61
N GLU A 629 11.75 -23.08 -18.19
CA GLU A 629 12.92 -23.27 -19.08
C GLU A 629 12.80 -22.50 -20.41
N TYR A 630 11.60 -22.09 -20.81
CA TYR A 630 11.35 -21.28 -21.99
C TYR A 630 10.83 -19.90 -21.60
N LYS A 631 11.12 -18.88 -22.41
CA LYS A 631 10.60 -17.52 -22.21
C LYS A 631 9.10 -17.42 -22.46
N ILE A 632 8.59 -18.18 -23.43
CA ILE A 632 7.16 -18.26 -23.74
C ILE A 632 6.48 -19.21 -22.75
N THR A 633 5.50 -18.71 -22.01
CA THR A 633 4.84 -19.45 -20.92
C THR A 633 4.19 -20.75 -21.37
N MET A 634 3.50 -20.77 -22.52
CA MET A 634 2.82 -21.97 -23.04
C MET A 634 3.75 -23.16 -23.29
N LEU A 635 5.04 -22.91 -23.58
CA LEU A 635 6.04 -23.98 -23.75
C LEU A 635 6.43 -24.65 -22.43
N ASN A 636 6.04 -24.06 -21.29
CA ASN A 636 6.27 -24.59 -19.95
C ASN A 636 5.01 -25.24 -19.34
N ILE A 637 3.92 -25.35 -20.10
CA ILE A 637 2.65 -25.95 -19.68
C ILE A 637 2.57 -27.41 -20.18
N ASN A 638 1.70 -28.23 -19.59
CA ASN A 638 1.37 -29.54 -20.11
C ASN A 638 0.89 -29.47 -21.59
N GLU A 639 1.56 -30.20 -22.48
CA GLU A 639 1.28 -30.16 -23.92
C GLU A 639 -0.16 -30.57 -24.27
N SER A 640 -0.74 -31.52 -23.52
CA SER A 640 -2.11 -31.99 -23.77
C SER A 640 -3.16 -30.94 -23.38
N GLU A 641 -2.87 -30.11 -22.38
CA GLU A 641 -3.75 -29.03 -21.95
C GLU A 641 -3.67 -27.85 -22.91
N ILE A 642 -2.47 -27.53 -23.40
CA ILE A 642 -2.27 -26.52 -24.44
C ILE A 642 -2.99 -26.87 -25.73
N LYS A 643 -2.92 -28.12 -26.21
CA LYS A 643 -3.65 -28.54 -27.42
C LYS A 643 -5.16 -28.34 -27.29
N LYS A 644 -5.74 -28.76 -26.16
CA LYS A 644 -7.17 -28.53 -25.88
C LYS A 644 -7.53 -27.05 -25.84
N LEU A 645 -6.65 -26.21 -25.30
CA LEU A 645 -6.84 -24.77 -25.26
C LEU A 645 -6.79 -24.16 -26.67
N ILE A 646 -5.81 -24.56 -27.50
CA ILE A 646 -5.69 -24.13 -28.90
C ILE A 646 -6.94 -24.52 -29.70
N ASP A 647 -7.43 -25.74 -29.54
CA ASP A 647 -8.67 -26.19 -30.18
C ASP A 647 -9.85 -25.32 -29.74
N PHE A 648 -9.98 -25.05 -28.43
CA PHE A 648 -11.07 -24.23 -27.93
C PHE A 648 -10.98 -22.75 -28.35
N LEU A 649 -9.77 -22.20 -28.53
CA LEU A 649 -9.57 -20.86 -29.11
C LEU A 649 -10.16 -20.78 -30.53
N ARG A 650 -10.01 -21.84 -31.34
CA ARG A 650 -10.64 -21.91 -32.67
C ARG A 650 -12.16 -22.02 -32.57
N ASP A 651 -12.65 -22.83 -31.64
CA ASP A 651 -14.08 -23.02 -31.42
C ASP A 651 -14.78 -21.70 -31.05
N VAL A 652 -14.14 -20.81 -30.29
CA VAL A 652 -14.68 -19.47 -29.97
C VAL A 652 -15.04 -18.71 -31.26
N THR A 653 -14.12 -18.67 -32.24
CA THR A 653 -14.36 -18.04 -33.54
C THR A 653 -15.49 -18.73 -34.29
N VAL A 654 -15.43 -20.06 -34.40
CA VAL A 654 -16.41 -20.86 -35.16
C VAL A 654 -17.82 -20.68 -34.59
N ILE A 655 -17.98 -20.69 -33.26
CA ILE A 655 -19.27 -20.52 -32.58
C ILE A 655 -19.86 -19.14 -32.88
N LEU A 656 -19.06 -18.08 -32.79
CA LEU A 656 -19.53 -16.70 -33.01
C LEU A 656 -19.85 -16.41 -34.47
N GLU A 657 -19.09 -16.97 -35.42
CA GLU A 657 -19.31 -16.78 -36.86
C GLU A 657 -20.50 -17.60 -37.37
N THR A 658 -20.59 -18.88 -37.00
CA THR A 658 -21.68 -19.77 -37.46
C THR A 658 -23.05 -19.25 -36.99
N ASN A 659 -23.11 -18.63 -35.82
CA ASN A 659 -24.34 -18.03 -35.28
C ASN A 659 -24.58 -16.58 -35.71
N ASN A 660 -23.78 -16.03 -36.64
CA ASN A 660 -23.97 -14.71 -37.23
C ASN A 660 -24.07 -13.56 -36.22
N ILE A 661 -23.34 -13.64 -35.09
CA ILE A 661 -23.47 -12.68 -33.97
C ILE A 661 -23.18 -11.24 -34.40
N SER A 662 -22.15 -11.03 -35.21
CA SER A 662 -21.80 -9.72 -35.78
C SER A 662 -22.93 -9.14 -36.66
N ASN A 663 -23.63 -9.99 -37.41
CA ASN A 663 -24.76 -9.57 -38.25
C ASN A 663 -25.96 -9.16 -37.38
N VAL A 664 -26.32 -9.98 -36.38
CA VAL A 664 -27.39 -9.65 -35.42
C VAL A 664 -27.13 -8.29 -34.75
N ARG A 665 -25.91 -8.08 -34.26
CA ARG A 665 -25.49 -6.80 -33.65
C ARG A 665 -25.65 -5.62 -34.62
N ASN A 666 -25.19 -5.77 -35.86
CA ASN A 666 -25.27 -4.70 -36.86
C ASN A 666 -26.71 -4.37 -37.26
N ARG A 667 -27.59 -5.37 -37.37
CA ARG A 667 -29.02 -5.16 -37.68
C ARG A 667 -29.77 -4.43 -36.56
N ILE A 668 -29.37 -4.62 -35.29
CA ILE A 668 -29.95 -3.89 -34.14
C ILE A 668 -29.53 -2.42 -34.14
N LYS A 669 -28.25 -2.14 -34.41
CA LYS A 669 -27.64 -0.81 -34.24
C LYS A 669 -28.18 0.26 -35.22
N HIS A 670 -28.62 -0.15 -36.41
CA HIS A 670 -29.08 0.77 -37.45
C HIS A 670 -30.61 0.89 -37.47
N ASN A 671 -31.12 2.10 -37.76
CA ASN A 671 -32.55 2.30 -37.99
C ASN A 671 -32.93 1.69 -39.35
N ARG A 672 -33.31 0.41 -39.33
CA ARG A 672 -33.59 -0.40 -40.52
C ARG A 672 -35.08 -0.75 -40.62
N PRO A 673 -35.61 -0.99 -41.83
CA PRO A 673 -36.96 -1.48 -42.03
C PRO A 673 -37.24 -2.75 -41.21
N ILE A 674 -38.49 -3.01 -40.85
CA ILE A 674 -38.87 -4.16 -40.00
C ILE A 674 -38.40 -5.51 -40.54
N ASN A 675 -38.33 -5.65 -41.86
CA ASN A 675 -37.88 -6.87 -42.55
C ASN A 675 -36.38 -7.16 -42.37
N GLU A 676 -35.59 -6.17 -41.92
CA GLU A 676 -34.16 -6.29 -41.67
C GLU A 676 -33.81 -6.32 -40.17
N PHE A 677 -34.79 -6.12 -39.28
CA PHE A 677 -34.55 -6.23 -37.84
C PHE A 677 -34.52 -7.70 -37.40
N PRO A 678 -33.64 -8.11 -36.47
CA PRO A 678 -33.57 -9.52 -36.08
C PRO A 678 -34.86 -10.03 -35.45
N THR A 679 -35.21 -11.28 -35.72
CA THR A 679 -36.40 -11.90 -35.12
C THR A 679 -36.18 -12.21 -33.63
N SER A 680 -37.26 -12.35 -32.85
CA SER A 680 -37.15 -12.73 -31.43
C SER A 680 -36.41 -14.06 -31.24
N GLU A 681 -36.57 -15.00 -32.17
CA GLU A 681 -35.85 -16.28 -32.18
C GLU A 681 -34.34 -16.08 -32.41
N GLU A 682 -33.95 -15.27 -33.40
CA GLU A 682 -32.54 -14.94 -33.64
C GLU A 682 -31.89 -14.25 -32.42
N LEU A 683 -32.61 -13.33 -31.77
CA LEU A 683 -32.14 -12.62 -30.58
C LEU A 683 -32.00 -13.53 -29.36
N MET A 684 -32.95 -14.44 -29.15
CA MET A 684 -32.91 -15.42 -28.06
C MET A 684 -31.79 -16.45 -28.28
N ASN A 685 -31.65 -16.98 -29.50
CA ASN A 685 -30.54 -17.87 -29.85
C ASN A 685 -29.18 -17.19 -29.63
N THR A 686 -29.05 -15.92 -30.03
CA THR A 686 -27.86 -15.10 -29.79
C THR A 686 -27.52 -15.04 -28.29
N CYS A 687 -28.51 -14.73 -27.44
CA CYS A 687 -28.32 -14.72 -25.99
C CYS A 687 -27.84 -16.09 -25.46
N GLU A 688 -28.47 -17.18 -25.90
CA GLU A 688 -28.15 -18.53 -25.43
C GLU A 688 -26.74 -18.99 -25.82
N VAL A 689 -26.38 -18.78 -27.09
CA VAL A 689 -25.05 -19.10 -27.63
C VAL A 689 -23.96 -18.33 -26.89
N ILE A 690 -24.14 -17.01 -26.70
CA ILE A 690 -23.19 -16.19 -25.97
C ILE A 690 -23.08 -16.64 -24.51
N ASN A 691 -24.19 -16.95 -23.84
CA ASN A 691 -24.17 -17.44 -22.46
C ASN A 691 -23.40 -18.76 -22.32
N GLN A 692 -23.60 -19.71 -23.24
CA GLN A 692 -22.85 -20.96 -23.26
C GLN A 692 -21.36 -20.74 -23.55
N LEU A 693 -21.05 -19.89 -24.53
CA LEU A 693 -19.68 -19.54 -24.89
C LEU A 693 -18.92 -18.91 -23.73
N ILE A 694 -19.48 -17.88 -23.09
CA ILE A 694 -18.82 -17.20 -21.96
C ILE A 694 -18.60 -18.18 -20.80
N LYS A 695 -19.55 -19.07 -20.50
CA LYS A 695 -19.35 -20.14 -19.50
C LYS A 695 -18.25 -21.12 -19.91
N GLY A 696 -18.13 -21.45 -21.20
CA GLY A 696 -17.04 -22.26 -21.73
C GLY A 696 -15.68 -21.56 -21.60
N MET A 697 -15.60 -20.27 -21.90
CA MET A 697 -14.39 -19.44 -21.72
C MET A 697 -14.00 -19.31 -20.25
N GLU A 698 -14.99 -19.15 -19.37
CA GLU A 698 -14.84 -19.17 -17.91
C GLU A 698 -14.23 -20.50 -17.42
N ASN A 699 -14.76 -21.64 -17.90
CA ASN A 699 -14.33 -22.96 -17.47
C ASN A 699 -12.96 -23.38 -18.04
N SER A 700 -12.65 -22.97 -19.28
CA SER A 700 -11.35 -23.22 -19.93
C SER A 700 -10.24 -22.31 -19.40
N GLY A 701 -10.61 -21.18 -18.80
CA GLY A 701 -9.68 -20.17 -18.31
C GLY A 701 -9.14 -19.24 -19.40
N ILE A 702 -9.79 -19.20 -20.57
CA ILE A 702 -9.59 -18.14 -21.58
C ILE A 702 -10.07 -16.79 -21.03
N MET A 703 -11.22 -16.80 -20.37
CA MET A 703 -11.72 -15.62 -19.66
C MET A 703 -11.04 -15.57 -18.29
N PRO A 704 -10.34 -14.47 -17.93
CA PRO A 704 -9.75 -14.34 -16.61
C PRO A 704 -10.84 -14.31 -15.54
N GLN A 705 -10.73 -15.20 -14.55
CA GLN A 705 -11.57 -15.18 -13.36
C GLN A 705 -10.75 -14.77 -12.15
N LEU A 706 -11.21 -13.72 -11.46
CA LEU A 706 -10.63 -13.35 -10.18
C LEU A 706 -11.11 -14.30 -9.08
N TYR A 707 -10.16 -14.82 -8.32
CA TYR A 707 -10.37 -15.66 -7.17
C TYR A 707 -9.79 -15.00 -5.92
N ILE A 708 -10.56 -15.03 -4.84
CA ILE A 708 -10.17 -14.49 -3.53
C ILE A 708 -10.06 -15.64 -2.54
N TYR A 709 -9.04 -15.57 -1.71
CA TYR A 709 -8.81 -16.57 -0.67
C TYR A 709 -9.96 -16.65 0.31
N SER A 710 -10.41 -17.87 0.57
CA SER A 710 -11.55 -18.19 1.42
C SER A 710 -11.18 -19.07 2.61
N GLY A 711 -9.96 -19.60 2.66
CA GLY A 711 -9.48 -20.43 3.75
C GLY A 711 -8.41 -21.43 3.31
N THR A 712 -7.93 -22.20 4.27
CA THR A 712 -6.96 -23.28 4.04
C THR A 712 -7.39 -24.48 4.87
N GLU A 713 -7.19 -25.68 4.33
CA GLU A 713 -7.32 -26.94 5.06
C GLU A 713 -5.94 -27.59 5.12
N ILE A 714 -5.40 -27.82 6.32
CA ILE A 714 -4.09 -28.44 6.54
C ILE A 714 -4.28 -29.59 7.52
N ASP A 715 -3.72 -30.76 7.18
CA ASP A 715 -3.67 -31.90 8.07
C ASP A 715 -2.45 -31.88 9.01
N GLN A 716 -2.38 -32.85 9.92
CA GLN A 716 -1.28 -32.95 10.89
C GLN A 716 0.12 -33.14 10.28
N TYR A 717 0.21 -33.50 8.99
CA TYR A 717 1.47 -33.69 8.28
C TYR A 717 1.87 -32.46 7.46
N GLY A 718 1.10 -31.36 7.56
CA GLY A 718 1.32 -30.15 6.78
C GLY A 718 0.85 -30.28 5.33
N ARG A 719 0.10 -31.32 4.97
CA ARG A 719 -0.53 -31.42 3.65
C ARG A 719 -1.78 -30.59 3.66
N GLY A 720 -1.89 -29.67 2.72
CA GLY A 720 -3.04 -28.79 2.71
C GLY A 720 -3.27 -28.08 1.40
N GLU A 721 -4.48 -27.54 1.30
CA GLU A 721 -4.97 -26.83 0.14
C GLU A 721 -5.48 -25.46 0.56
N ALA A 722 -5.08 -24.43 -0.17
CA ALA A 722 -5.69 -23.12 -0.12
C ALA A 722 -6.97 -23.14 -0.97
N LYS A 723 -8.08 -22.68 -0.39
CA LYS A 723 -9.40 -22.60 -1.01
C LYS A 723 -9.66 -21.17 -1.44
N PHE A 724 -10.07 -20.98 -2.68
CA PHE A 724 -10.45 -19.68 -3.23
C PHE A 724 -11.87 -19.71 -3.77
N LYS A 725 -12.50 -18.56 -3.88
CA LYS A 725 -13.83 -18.38 -4.48
C LYS A 725 -13.81 -17.28 -5.52
N ASN A 726 -14.54 -17.47 -6.61
CA ASN A 726 -14.81 -16.41 -7.57
C ASN A 726 -16.06 -15.59 -7.19
N TYR A 727 -16.45 -14.66 -8.05
CA TYR A 727 -17.61 -13.78 -7.86
C TYR A 727 -18.97 -14.50 -7.78
N ARG A 728 -19.03 -15.80 -8.09
CA ARG A 728 -20.22 -16.67 -7.98
C ARG A 728 -20.11 -17.69 -6.85
N ASP A 729 -19.16 -17.50 -5.93
CA ASP A 729 -18.85 -18.45 -4.86
C ASP A 729 -18.41 -19.85 -5.34
N VAL A 730 -17.99 -20.00 -6.60
CA VAL A 730 -17.48 -21.27 -7.12
C VAL A 730 -16.08 -21.49 -6.55
N PRO A 731 -15.85 -22.59 -5.81
CA PRO A 731 -14.57 -22.82 -5.16
C PRO A 731 -13.53 -23.36 -6.13
N ILE A 732 -12.27 -23.01 -5.90
CA ILE A 732 -11.10 -23.65 -6.52
C ILE A 732 -10.02 -23.90 -5.46
N GLN A 733 -9.33 -25.03 -5.57
CA GLN A 733 -8.27 -25.43 -4.66
C GLN A 733 -6.90 -25.34 -5.34
N ILE A 734 -5.91 -24.90 -4.57
CA ILE A 734 -4.48 -24.88 -4.91
C ILE A 734 -3.73 -25.62 -3.79
N ASN A 735 -2.80 -26.49 -4.18
CA ASN A 735 -1.93 -27.18 -3.22
C ASN A 735 -0.93 -26.21 -2.57
N ASN A 736 -0.79 -26.29 -1.24
CA ASN A 736 0.15 -25.47 -0.48
C ASN A 736 1.61 -25.93 -0.59
N ASN A 737 1.84 -27.18 -1.00
CA ASN A 737 3.16 -27.82 -1.02
C ASN A 737 3.75 -27.92 -2.44
N SER A 738 3.79 -26.81 -3.15
CA SER A 738 4.37 -26.74 -4.50
C SER A 738 5.91 -26.75 -4.47
N GLN A 739 6.51 -27.53 -5.37
CA GLN A 739 7.96 -27.44 -5.67
C GLN A 739 8.34 -26.14 -6.38
N PHE A 740 7.36 -25.37 -6.86
CA PHE A 740 7.52 -24.13 -7.61
C PHE A 740 7.30 -22.87 -6.76
N ASN A 741 7.14 -23.01 -5.43
CA ASN A 741 6.90 -21.88 -4.51
C ASN A 741 7.98 -20.77 -4.56
N ARG A 742 9.18 -21.06 -5.08
CA ARG A 742 10.27 -20.06 -5.22
C ARG A 742 10.34 -19.38 -6.60
N CYS A 743 9.38 -19.63 -7.48
CA CYS A 743 9.41 -19.10 -8.86
C CYS A 743 8.62 -17.78 -9.03
N GLY A 744 8.25 -17.11 -7.94
CA GLY A 744 7.50 -15.84 -8.00
C GLY A 744 5.99 -16.00 -8.23
N LEU A 745 5.44 -17.20 -8.07
CA LEU A 745 3.99 -17.38 -8.14
C LEU A 745 3.28 -16.57 -7.04
N PRO A 746 2.09 -16.01 -7.32
CA PRO A 746 1.33 -15.19 -6.35
C PRO A 746 1.11 -15.89 -5.00
N GLU A 747 1.22 -15.10 -3.93
CA GLU A 747 0.85 -15.49 -2.57
C GLU A 747 -0.66 -15.76 -2.46
N TYR A 748 -1.06 -16.59 -1.49
CA TYR A 748 -2.49 -16.92 -1.33
C TYR A 748 -3.33 -15.78 -0.75
N ASN A 749 -2.75 -14.77 -0.14
CA ASN A 749 -3.47 -13.68 0.54
C ASN A 749 -3.88 -12.52 -0.40
N VAL A 750 -3.53 -12.58 -1.69
CA VAL A 750 -3.87 -11.55 -2.67
C VAL A 750 -4.97 -12.02 -3.62
N PRO A 751 -5.78 -11.08 -4.17
CA PRO A 751 -6.64 -11.40 -5.31
C PRO A 751 -5.78 -11.89 -6.48
N GLN A 752 -6.18 -13.01 -7.07
CA GLN A 752 -5.43 -13.64 -8.16
C GLN A 752 -6.34 -14.25 -9.22
N ILE A 753 -5.88 -14.21 -10.46
CA ILE A 753 -6.48 -14.97 -11.56
C ILE A 753 -5.89 -16.38 -11.51
N ILE A 754 -6.75 -17.40 -11.49
CA ILE A 754 -6.32 -18.82 -11.49
C ILE A 754 -6.90 -19.46 -12.74
N ILE A 755 -6.05 -20.08 -13.57
CA ILE A 755 -6.50 -20.77 -14.77
C ILE A 755 -6.82 -22.24 -14.41
N PRO A 756 -8.10 -22.67 -14.40
CA PRO A 756 -8.49 -23.93 -13.76
C PRO A 756 -7.87 -25.19 -14.38
N ASN A 757 -7.70 -25.20 -15.70
CA ASN A 757 -7.31 -26.38 -16.49
C ASN A 757 -5.89 -26.28 -17.06
N ILE A 758 -5.07 -25.36 -16.55
CA ILE A 758 -3.70 -25.16 -17.00
C ILE A 758 -2.75 -25.41 -15.83
N HIS A 759 -1.93 -26.44 -15.97
CA HIS A 759 -0.92 -26.82 -15.01
C HIS A 759 0.50 -26.56 -15.53
N ILE A 760 1.35 -26.14 -14.60
CA ILE A 760 2.76 -25.91 -14.86
C ILE A 760 3.43 -27.28 -15.04
N ARG A 761 3.98 -27.54 -16.22
CA ARG A 761 4.63 -28.81 -16.58
C ARG A 761 3.75 -30.03 -16.25
N ASN A 762 4.35 -31.09 -15.72
CA ASN A 762 3.66 -32.31 -15.30
C ASN A 762 3.37 -32.30 -13.78
N SER A 763 2.84 -31.18 -13.28
CA SER A 763 2.50 -30.99 -11.87
C SER A 763 1.00 -30.78 -11.67
N ILE A 764 0.58 -30.67 -10.41
CA ILE A 764 -0.77 -30.24 -10.03
C ILE A 764 -0.85 -28.72 -9.75
N ASP A 765 0.25 -27.99 -9.98
CA ASP A 765 0.30 -26.56 -9.75
C ASP A 765 -0.33 -25.81 -10.91
N LYS A 766 -1.40 -25.07 -10.59
CA LYS A 766 -2.11 -24.25 -11.56
C LYS A 766 -1.34 -22.97 -11.88
N LEU A 767 -1.39 -22.58 -13.15
CA LEU A 767 -0.95 -21.25 -13.57
C LEU A 767 -1.88 -20.18 -12.99
N ARG A 768 -1.28 -19.16 -12.38
CA ARG A 768 -2.01 -18.11 -11.67
C ARG A 768 -1.23 -16.81 -11.65
N PHE A 769 -1.95 -15.70 -11.55
CA PHE A 769 -1.44 -14.34 -11.69
C PHE A 769 -2.02 -13.43 -10.62
N HIS A 770 -1.21 -12.53 -10.08
CA HIS A 770 -1.71 -11.44 -9.25
C HIS A 770 -2.54 -10.50 -10.11
N TYR A 771 -3.72 -10.12 -9.63
CA TYR A 771 -4.58 -9.19 -10.34
C TYR A 771 -4.32 -7.76 -9.92
N GLN A 772 -4.07 -6.86 -10.88
CA GLN A 772 -3.87 -5.44 -10.62
C GLN A 772 -4.73 -4.58 -11.55
N GLU A 773 -5.56 -3.72 -10.95
CA GLU A 773 -6.29 -2.65 -11.65
C GLU A 773 -5.39 -1.42 -11.82
N LYS A 774 -5.61 -0.66 -12.90
CA LYS A 774 -4.89 0.60 -13.12
C LYS A 774 -5.39 1.70 -12.19
N SER A 775 -4.45 2.35 -11.54
CA SER A 775 -4.63 3.50 -10.64
C SER A 775 -3.35 4.34 -10.64
N LEU A 776 -3.42 5.58 -10.12
CA LEU A 776 -2.22 6.39 -9.89
C LEU A 776 -1.22 5.68 -8.98
N TYR A 777 -1.68 4.90 -8.01
CA TYR A 777 -0.84 4.06 -7.17
C TYR A 777 -0.11 2.98 -7.96
N SER A 778 -0.82 2.21 -8.81
CA SER A 778 -0.21 1.16 -9.62
C SER A 778 0.86 1.71 -10.58
N ILE A 779 0.63 2.90 -11.15
CA ILE A 779 1.58 3.60 -12.04
C ILE A 779 2.77 4.09 -11.23
N PHE A 780 2.52 4.70 -10.06
CA PHE A 780 3.58 5.19 -9.18
C PHE A 780 4.54 4.07 -8.75
N TRP A 781 4.02 2.86 -8.52
CA TRP A 781 4.80 1.70 -8.10
C TRP A 781 5.15 0.72 -9.24
N GLU A 782 5.02 1.12 -10.51
CA GLU A 782 5.29 0.26 -11.67
C GLU A 782 6.76 -0.23 -11.70
N ASN A 783 7.00 -1.49 -12.07
CA ASN A 783 8.35 -2.08 -12.06
C ASN A 783 9.04 -2.07 -10.68
N TYR A 784 8.28 -2.02 -9.58
CA TYR A 784 8.78 -2.23 -8.23
C TYR A 784 8.35 -3.63 -7.73
N PRO A 785 9.26 -4.42 -7.12
CA PRO A 785 10.67 -4.15 -6.88
C PRO A 785 11.55 -4.26 -8.14
N LYS A 786 12.64 -3.48 -8.18
CA LYS A 786 13.70 -3.62 -9.20
C LYS A 786 14.81 -4.53 -8.70
N HIS A 787 15.18 -5.51 -9.53
CA HIS A 787 16.31 -6.40 -9.30
C HIS A 787 17.44 -6.07 -10.27
N LYS A 788 18.70 -6.09 -9.81
CA LYS A 788 19.85 -5.97 -10.71
C LYS A 788 20.11 -7.31 -11.39
N ILE A 789 20.36 -7.28 -12.70
CA ILE A 789 20.81 -8.45 -13.46
C ILE A 789 22.17 -8.89 -12.89
N ARG A 790 22.31 -10.19 -12.69
CA ARG A 790 23.57 -10.77 -12.19
C ARG A 790 24.60 -10.72 -13.32
N TYR A 791 25.70 -10.02 -13.10
CA TYR A 791 26.91 -10.25 -13.90
C TYR A 791 27.53 -11.55 -13.40
N GLU A 792 27.74 -12.51 -14.30
CA GLU A 792 28.55 -13.69 -13.99
C GLU A 792 29.96 -13.19 -13.67
N GLU A 793 30.35 -13.25 -12.40
CA GLU A 793 31.77 -13.38 -12.10
C GLU A 793 32.16 -14.76 -12.63
N GLU A 794 32.92 -14.77 -13.72
CA GLU A 794 33.62 -15.93 -14.26
C GLU A 794 34.46 -16.56 -13.15
N ASN A 795 33.90 -17.50 -12.38
CA ASN A 795 34.64 -18.43 -11.53
C ASN A 795 33.74 -19.63 -11.23
N TYR A 796 33.76 -20.58 -12.16
CA TYR A 796 33.48 -22.00 -11.90
C TYR A 796 34.80 -22.76 -11.88
#